data_AF-A0A6A2X3X8-F1
#
_entry.id   AF-A0A6A2X3X8-F1
#
_cell.length_a   1.000
_cell.length_b   1.000
_cell.length_c   1.000
_cell.angle_alpha   90.00
_cell.angle_beta   90.00
_cell.angle_gamma   90.00
#
_symmetry.space_group_name_H-M   'P 1'
#
loop_
_entity.id
_entity.type
_entity.pdbx_description
1 polymer ?
#
loop_
_entity_poly.entity_id
_entity_poly.type
_entity_poly.pdbx_seq_one_letter_code
_entity_poly.pdbx_strand_id
1 'polypeptide(L)'
;MEERHHTKWLVKKKKVVHTSEPNLNPRAAMMPVVSKRKAMQATTTRLINRIWGEFYSNYMPEDLKEEANCEVKDEDEIQEEEENEDDDADADVGAGACADAKEDKSNSKEIQKSPSVSRQSRQCSKEEVRWDGELVSKTSSGEPLYKQAFVHGEVVVVGKAISIEVDSYELPAIYFVEYMFETSKGRKMFHGRMMQRGSETVLGNAANEREVFLTNHCGDFELEDVKQTVVVDIRVRPWGYQHRKDNANLDKLDRAEAEERKRKGLPMDYYCKSLYCPERGAFFKLPFDTLGLGSGFCHSCQVKEAERDREMFTVNPLNTGFVYKETEYSLHDYVYISPHEFSVERAQTEYFKSGRNIGLKPYVVCQVLEIIAHKGQKKVEKESTQIKVRRFFRPEDISAEKAYNSDIREVYYSEETHVLYVEAIEGKCEVRKKNDLPACNAPAIFHHIFFCDRIYDPSKGSLKQLPAQIKLRFSNGIVDNEIAYQKKKGKGKQEENELEVEKQKEASQENCLATLDIFAGCGGLSEGLHQSGASLTKWAIEYEEPAGDAFKLNHPESMVFIKNCNVILRAIMEKCGDVDDCISTSEAAELAASLDEKEINNLPLPGQVDFINGGPPCQGFSGMNRFNQSTWSKVQCEMILAFLSFAEYFRPRYFLLENVRNFVSFNKGQTFKLTLASLLEMGYQVRFGILEAGAYGVSQSRKRAFMWAASPEETLPEWPEPMHVFAAPELKVTLSHNLQYAAARSTASGAPFRSITVRDTIGDLPAVGNGASKINLEYQSEPISWFQKKIRGDMAVLTDHISKEMNELNLIRCQKIPKRPGADWHDLPDEKVKLSTGQLVDLIPWCLPNTAKRHNQWKGLFGRLDWEGNFPTSITDPQPMGKVGMCFHPEQDRILTVRECARSQGFPDGYKFSGKIQDKHRQIGNAVPPPLAFALGRKLKEALDSKKC
;
A
#
# COMPACT_ATOMS: atom_id res chain seq x y z
N MET A 1 5.50 43.86 -55.58
CA MET A 1 4.39 44.65 -56.16
C MET A 1 3.15 43.79 -55.98
N GLU A 2 2.11 44.12 -55.25
CA GLU A 2 1.52 45.27 -54.51
C GLU A 2 0.54 44.57 -53.52
N GLU A 3 0.04 45.06 -52.40
CA GLU A 3 0.11 46.30 -51.64
C GLU A 3 -0.39 45.98 -50.22
N ARG A 4 -0.05 46.85 -49.28
CA ARG A 4 -0.33 46.81 -47.84
C ARG A 4 -1.83 46.82 -47.52
N HIS A 5 -2.23 46.27 -46.37
CA HIS A 5 -3.04 47.05 -45.42
C HIS A 5 -2.81 46.57 -43.98
N HIS A 6 -2.10 47.42 -43.22
CA HIS A 6 -2.13 47.45 -41.77
C HIS A 6 -3.45 48.08 -41.31
N THR A 7 -4.12 47.47 -40.34
CA THR A 7 -5.01 48.16 -39.42
C THR A 7 -4.53 47.91 -37.99
N LYS A 8 -3.83 48.90 -37.45
CA LYS A 8 -3.59 49.08 -36.01
C LYS A 8 -4.95 49.33 -35.34
N TRP A 9 -5.37 48.44 -34.44
CA TRP A 9 -6.34 48.77 -33.41
C TRP A 9 -5.61 49.04 -32.10
N LEU A 10 -5.85 50.23 -31.55
CA LEU A 10 -5.31 50.73 -30.30
C LEU A 10 -5.63 49.79 -29.14
N VAL A 11 -4.59 49.32 -28.46
CA VAL A 11 -4.67 48.72 -27.13
C VAL A 11 -5.08 49.81 -26.13
N LYS A 12 -6.36 49.83 -25.74
CA LYS A 12 -6.76 50.46 -24.47
C LYS A 12 -6.21 49.60 -23.35
N LYS A 13 -5.37 50.19 -22.48
CA LYS A 13 -4.97 49.61 -21.19
C LYS A 13 -6.21 49.09 -20.46
N LYS A 14 -6.42 47.77 -20.43
CA LYS A 14 -7.27 47.13 -19.42
C LYS A 14 -6.40 46.87 -18.21
N LYS A 15 -6.90 47.31 -17.05
CA LYS A 15 -6.37 47.05 -15.72
C LYS A 15 -5.86 45.61 -15.63
N VAL A 16 -4.68 45.46 -15.05
CA VAL A 16 -4.19 44.20 -14.48
C VAL A 16 -5.31 43.67 -13.58
N VAL A 17 -5.98 42.63 -14.04
CA VAL A 17 -6.79 41.78 -13.18
C VAL A 17 -5.77 40.84 -12.57
N HIS A 18 -5.55 40.96 -11.27
CA HIS A 18 -4.86 39.93 -10.49
C HIS A 18 -5.56 38.61 -10.79
N THR A 19 -4.86 37.68 -11.44
CA THR A 19 -5.23 36.27 -11.43
C THR A 19 -5.07 35.79 -10.00
N SER A 20 -6.20 35.70 -9.28
CA SER A 20 -6.27 34.98 -8.02
C SER A 20 -5.85 33.53 -8.28
N GLU A 21 -4.87 33.04 -7.54
CA GLU A 21 -4.52 31.62 -7.51
C GLU A 21 -5.79 30.75 -7.28
N PRO A 22 -5.83 29.53 -7.84
CA PRO A 22 -6.98 28.67 -7.69
C PRO A 22 -7.18 28.29 -6.23
N ASN A 23 -8.38 28.55 -5.70
CA ASN A 23 -8.71 28.18 -4.33
C ASN A 23 -8.68 26.65 -4.16
N LEU A 24 -7.71 26.18 -3.36
CA LEU A 24 -7.44 24.77 -3.09
C LEU A 24 -8.39 24.15 -2.06
N ASN A 25 -9.28 24.96 -1.46
CA ASN A 25 -10.35 24.48 -0.60
C ASN A 25 -11.47 23.88 -1.49
N PRO A 26 -11.79 22.59 -1.36
CA PRO A 26 -12.88 21.95 -2.10
C PRO A 26 -14.23 22.64 -1.89
N ARG A 27 -14.41 23.39 -0.78
CA ARG A 27 -15.63 24.12 -0.42
C ARG A 27 -15.78 25.50 -1.06
N ALA A 28 -14.72 26.13 -1.52
CA ALA A 28 -14.71 27.60 -1.67
C ALA A 28 -15.21 28.13 -3.03
N ALA A 29 -15.63 27.26 -3.95
CA ALA A 29 -16.03 27.67 -5.31
C ALA A 29 -17.27 26.94 -5.86
N MET A 30 -18.34 26.81 -5.09
CA MET A 30 -19.59 26.23 -5.60
C MET A 30 -20.75 27.24 -5.57
N MET A 31 -20.97 27.90 -6.71
CA MET A 31 -22.27 28.49 -7.04
C MET A 31 -23.28 27.35 -7.33
N PRO A 32 -24.55 27.48 -6.92
CA PRO A 32 -25.56 26.48 -7.25
C PRO A 32 -25.82 26.49 -8.77
N VAL A 33 -25.61 25.36 -9.45
CA VAL A 33 -25.91 25.21 -10.88
C VAL A 33 -26.85 24.03 -11.13
N VAL A 34 -27.86 24.33 -11.95
CA VAL A 34 -28.95 23.46 -12.39
C VAL A 34 -28.41 22.39 -13.37
N SER A 35 -28.20 21.17 -12.87
CA SER A 35 -27.86 19.97 -13.65
C SER A 35 -28.89 18.87 -13.36
N LYS A 36 -29.14 17.96 -14.33
CA LYS A 36 -30.13 16.86 -14.21
C LYS A 36 -29.79 15.79 -13.14
N ARG A 37 -28.56 15.79 -12.61
CA ARG A 37 -28.18 15.10 -11.37
C ARG A 37 -27.46 16.14 -10.50
N LYS A 38 -28.06 16.51 -9.36
CA LYS A 38 -27.49 17.49 -8.42
C LYS A 38 -26.27 16.84 -7.74
N ALA A 39 -25.13 17.53 -7.75
CA ALA A 39 -23.96 17.08 -7.00
C ALA A 39 -24.17 17.44 -5.52
N MET A 40 -24.21 16.44 -4.65
CA MET A 40 -24.50 16.60 -3.23
C MET A 40 -23.21 16.68 -2.43
N GLN A 41 -23.07 17.75 -1.63
CA GLN A 41 -21.93 17.91 -0.71
C GLN A 41 -21.93 16.81 0.36
N ALA A 42 -20.73 16.51 0.87
CA ALA A 42 -20.56 15.47 1.87
C ALA A 42 -21.36 15.76 3.16
N THR A 43 -22.08 14.75 3.65
CA THR A 43 -22.63 14.73 5.00
C THR A 43 -21.52 14.34 5.96
N THR A 44 -21.33 15.16 6.99
CA THR A 44 -20.19 15.03 7.91
C THR A 44 -20.61 15.12 9.36
N THR A 45 -19.90 14.43 10.25
CA THR A 45 -19.98 14.73 11.69
C THR A 45 -19.32 16.08 11.99
N ARG A 46 -19.65 16.71 13.13
CA ARG A 46 -19.05 18.02 13.48
C ARG A 46 -17.54 17.95 13.59
N LEU A 47 -16.99 16.83 14.07
CA LEU A 47 -15.54 16.63 14.21
C LEU A 47 -14.83 16.71 12.86
N ILE A 48 -15.27 15.93 11.88
CA ILE A 48 -14.67 15.91 10.54
C ILE A 48 -14.79 17.28 9.86
N ASN A 49 -15.98 17.88 9.95
CA ASN A 49 -16.21 19.21 9.39
C ASN A 49 -15.26 20.26 9.95
N ARG A 50 -15.01 20.19 11.26
CA ARG A 50 -14.12 21.09 11.99
C ARG A 50 -12.67 20.91 11.58
N ILE A 51 -12.12 19.69 11.61
CA ILE A 51 -10.70 19.42 11.28
C ILE A 51 -10.37 19.98 9.90
N TRP A 52 -11.20 19.65 8.91
CA TRP A 52 -10.98 20.09 7.54
C TRP A 52 -11.29 21.58 7.35
N GLY A 53 -12.32 22.11 8.04
CA GLY A 53 -12.69 23.52 8.00
C GLY A 53 -11.64 24.45 8.61
N GLU A 54 -11.09 24.10 9.79
CA GLU A 54 -10.02 24.83 10.47
C GLU A 54 -8.76 24.88 9.60
N PHE A 55 -8.35 23.74 9.02
CA PHE A 55 -7.19 23.68 8.13
C PHE A 55 -7.32 24.64 6.95
N TYR A 56 -8.41 24.57 6.18
CA TYR A 56 -8.58 25.45 5.02
C TYR A 56 -8.83 26.91 5.39
N SER A 57 -9.32 27.21 6.59
CA SER A 57 -9.50 28.60 7.05
C SER A 57 -8.18 29.24 7.45
N ASN A 58 -7.29 28.47 8.09
CA ASN A 58 -5.98 28.95 8.54
C ASN A 58 -4.94 29.00 7.41
N TYR A 59 -5.08 28.14 6.39
CA TYR A 59 -4.13 28.03 5.28
C TYR A 59 -4.73 28.46 3.92
N MET A 60 -5.58 29.50 3.91
CA MET A 60 -5.97 30.18 2.66
C MET A 60 -4.72 30.69 1.91
N PRO A 61 -4.71 30.74 0.57
CA PRO A 61 -3.51 31.05 -0.23
C PRO A 61 -3.14 32.56 -0.20
N GLU A 62 -2.76 33.07 0.97
CA GLU A 62 -2.07 34.37 1.11
C GLU A 62 -0.64 34.21 1.68
N ASP A 63 -0.30 33.06 2.29
CA ASP A 63 1.01 32.79 2.89
C ASP A 63 2.13 32.45 1.89
N LEU A 64 1.89 32.59 0.58
CA LEU A 64 2.92 32.41 -0.46
C LEU A 64 3.79 33.67 -0.71
N LYS A 65 3.72 34.69 0.15
CA LYS A 65 4.41 35.97 -0.09
C LYS A 65 5.76 36.16 0.59
N GLU A 66 6.23 35.24 1.43
CA GLU A 66 7.56 35.36 2.05
C GLU A 66 8.57 34.36 1.47
N GLU A 67 8.68 34.28 0.14
CA GLU A 67 9.89 33.74 -0.51
C GLU A 67 10.07 34.21 -1.97
N ALA A 68 9.42 35.31 -2.38
CA ALA A 68 9.54 35.85 -3.73
C ALA A 68 10.58 36.98 -3.82
N ASN A 69 11.86 36.61 -3.85
CA ASN A 69 12.88 37.45 -4.47
C ASN A 69 13.99 36.60 -5.11
N CYS A 70 13.60 35.76 -6.05
CA CYS A 70 14.46 35.24 -7.11
C CYS A 70 13.69 35.33 -8.42
N GLU A 71 14.34 35.87 -9.45
CA GLU A 71 13.77 36.04 -10.79
C GLU A 71 13.29 34.69 -11.34
N VAL A 72 11.98 34.54 -11.53
CA VAL A 72 11.35 33.38 -12.16
C VAL A 72 11.60 33.47 -13.66
N LYS A 73 12.40 32.54 -14.18
CA LYS A 73 12.22 32.05 -15.56
C LYS A 73 11.08 31.04 -15.52
N ASP A 74 10.03 31.32 -16.28
CA ASP A 74 8.90 30.41 -16.50
C ASP A 74 9.37 29.14 -17.25
N GLU A 75 9.93 28.13 -16.56
CA GLU A 75 10.17 26.79 -17.14
C GLU A 75 9.84 25.58 -16.23
N ASP A 76 9.49 25.75 -14.94
CA ASP A 76 9.40 24.60 -14.00
C ASP A 76 7.99 24.28 -13.46
N GLU A 77 6.97 24.16 -14.33
CA GLU A 77 5.65 23.58 -13.96
C GLU A 77 5.27 22.31 -14.74
N ILE A 78 6.21 21.71 -15.49
CA ILE A 78 5.96 20.47 -16.26
C ILE A 78 6.73 19.25 -15.72
N GLN A 79 7.73 19.43 -14.84
CA GLN A 79 8.60 18.32 -14.41
C GLN A 79 8.03 17.39 -13.33
N GLU A 80 6.97 17.75 -12.58
CA GLU A 80 6.37 16.83 -11.60
C GLU A 80 5.23 15.96 -12.17
N GLU A 81 4.84 16.16 -13.44
CA GLU A 81 3.93 15.24 -14.14
C GLU A 81 4.67 14.05 -14.79
N GLU A 82 6.00 14.11 -14.88
CA GLU A 82 6.84 13.13 -15.59
C GLU A 82 7.31 11.94 -14.73
N GLU A 83 7.34 12.04 -13.39
CA GLU A 83 7.61 10.90 -12.50
C GLU A 83 6.49 9.82 -12.48
N ASN A 84 5.41 10.04 -13.22
CA ASN A 84 4.29 9.12 -13.28
C ASN A 84 4.32 8.14 -14.44
N GLU A 85 5.20 8.33 -15.44
CA GLU A 85 5.35 7.39 -16.55
C GLU A 85 6.79 7.08 -16.99
N ASP A 86 7.82 7.76 -16.46
CA ASP A 86 9.22 7.37 -16.68
C ASP A 86 10.04 7.44 -15.37
N ASP A 87 10.20 6.30 -14.69
CA ASP A 87 11.44 5.96 -13.95
C ASP A 87 12.32 5.15 -14.92
N ASP A 88 12.45 5.63 -16.16
CA ASP A 88 13.11 4.95 -17.27
C ASP A 88 14.07 5.92 -18.01
N ALA A 89 15.13 6.36 -17.31
CA ALA A 89 16.43 6.69 -17.93
C ALA A 89 17.60 6.70 -16.91
N ASP A 90 18.55 5.79 -17.15
CA ASP A 90 19.99 5.80 -16.83
C ASP A 90 20.48 6.00 -15.37
N ALA A 91 20.65 4.88 -14.67
CA ALA A 91 21.67 4.72 -13.63
C ALA A 91 22.86 3.91 -14.21
N ASP A 92 23.85 4.62 -14.76
CA ASP A 92 25.15 4.03 -15.10
C ASP A 92 25.93 3.79 -13.80
N VAL A 93 25.90 2.56 -13.29
CA VAL A 93 26.75 2.12 -12.18
C VAL A 93 27.83 1.21 -12.75
N GLY A 94 28.89 1.83 -13.27
CA GLY A 94 30.14 1.16 -13.58
C GLY A 94 30.87 0.76 -12.30
N ALA A 95 30.79 -0.51 -11.91
CA ALA A 95 31.68 -1.12 -10.93
C ALA A 95 32.96 -1.60 -11.65
N GLY A 96 34.08 -0.90 -11.43
CA GLY A 96 35.42 -1.28 -11.89
C GLY A 96 36.40 -1.36 -10.71
N ALA A 97 37.00 -2.53 -10.56
CA ALA A 97 37.83 -2.96 -9.43
C ALA A 97 39.24 -2.30 -9.34
N CYS A 98 39.82 -2.46 -8.15
CA CYS A 98 41.13 -2.03 -7.66
C CYS A 98 42.35 -2.29 -8.56
N ALA A 99 43.33 -1.37 -8.52
CA ALA A 99 44.77 -1.69 -8.55
C ALA A 99 45.64 -0.50 -8.06
N ASP A 100 46.72 -0.83 -7.35
CA ASP A 100 47.74 0.01 -6.70
C ASP A 100 48.47 1.05 -7.58
N ALA A 101 48.88 2.19 -6.98
CA ALA A 101 50.21 2.80 -7.16
C ALA A 101 50.49 3.96 -6.18
N LYS A 102 51.78 4.21 -5.96
CA LYS A 102 52.45 4.95 -4.87
C LYS A 102 52.52 6.48 -5.03
N GLU A 103 52.81 7.15 -3.89
CA GLU A 103 53.65 8.33 -3.65
C GLU A 103 53.56 9.57 -4.59
N ASP A 104 53.23 10.73 -4.04
CA ASP A 104 54.18 11.78 -3.58
C ASP A 104 53.65 13.24 -3.75
N LYS A 105 53.95 14.07 -2.73
CA LYS A 105 54.16 15.54 -2.71
C LYS A 105 53.00 16.57 -2.85
N SER A 106 52.72 17.17 -1.70
CA SER A 106 52.80 18.62 -1.38
C SER A 106 52.23 19.65 -2.37
N ASN A 107 51.26 20.44 -1.90
CA ASN A 107 51.46 21.90 -1.83
C ASN A 107 50.51 22.60 -0.85
N SER A 108 51.11 23.48 -0.07
CA SER A 108 50.56 24.40 0.91
C SER A 108 49.66 25.47 0.28
N LYS A 109 48.68 25.97 1.06
CA LYS A 109 48.21 27.37 0.94
C LYS A 109 47.64 27.90 2.25
N GLU A 110 48.50 28.72 2.86
CA GLU A 110 48.31 29.99 3.55
C GLU A 110 47.09 30.27 4.45
N ILE A 111 47.48 30.65 5.66
CA ILE A 111 46.76 31.28 6.77
C ILE A 111 46.42 32.73 6.42
N GLN A 112 45.16 33.14 6.61
CA GLN A 112 44.82 34.53 6.92
C GLN A 112 44.05 34.60 8.23
N LYS A 113 44.60 35.41 9.15
CA LYS A 113 44.04 35.75 10.46
C LYS A 113 43.13 36.97 10.36
N SER A 114 42.10 36.96 11.21
CA SER A 114 41.54 38.06 12.04
C SER A 114 40.01 38.20 11.92
N PRO A 115 39.27 38.74 12.91
CA PRO A 115 39.68 39.22 14.22
C PRO A 115 38.95 38.55 15.40
N SER A 116 39.64 38.48 16.54
CA SER A 116 39.09 38.15 17.84
C SER A 116 38.13 39.25 18.32
N VAL A 117 36.83 38.94 18.38
CA VAL A 117 35.86 39.70 19.17
C VAL A 117 35.67 38.98 20.49
N SER A 118 36.14 39.60 21.57
CA SER A 118 35.93 39.16 22.94
C SER A 118 34.45 39.26 23.29
N ARG A 119 33.73 38.13 23.22
CA ARG A 119 32.46 38.00 23.93
C ARG A 119 32.79 37.93 25.41
N GLN A 120 32.58 39.04 26.10
CA GLN A 120 32.47 39.10 27.55
C GLN A 120 31.48 38.02 27.99
N SER A 121 31.99 37.01 28.69
CA SER A 121 31.18 36.06 29.43
C SER A 121 30.34 36.85 30.42
N ARG A 122 29.02 36.93 30.20
CA ARG A 122 28.11 37.08 31.33
C ARG A 122 28.29 35.81 32.16
N GLN A 123 28.97 35.94 33.29
CA GLN A 123 28.96 34.93 34.34
C GLN A 123 27.51 34.74 34.78
N CYS A 124 26.83 33.75 34.20
CA CYS A 124 25.73 33.09 34.84
C CYS A 124 26.35 32.17 35.89
N SER A 125 25.94 32.29 37.15
CA SER A 125 26.32 31.35 38.20
C SER A 125 26.07 29.92 37.71
N LYS A 126 27.10 29.07 37.68
CA LYS A 126 26.92 27.64 37.45
C LYS A 126 26.13 27.07 38.63
N GLU A 127 24.81 27.06 38.51
CA GLU A 127 23.96 26.29 39.39
C GLU A 127 24.26 24.81 39.11
N GLU A 128 24.75 24.12 40.13
CA GLU A 128 25.32 22.78 40.06
C GLU A 128 24.22 21.73 39.91
N VAL A 129 24.35 20.81 38.94
CA VAL A 129 23.41 19.71 38.75
C VAL A 129 23.54 18.73 39.92
N ARG A 130 22.44 18.49 40.63
CA ARG A 130 22.40 17.60 41.81
C ARG A 130 21.21 16.67 41.78
N TRP A 131 21.38 15.46 42.31
CA TRP A 131 20.25 14.55 42.54
C TRP A 131 19.35 15.10 43.64
N ASP A 132 18.05 14.84 43.51
CA ASP A 132 17.06 15.15 44.53
C ASP A 132 16.36 13.84 44.93
N GLY A 133 16.39 13.48 46.21
CA GLY A 133 15.88 12.19 46.68
C GLY A 133 16.88 11.02 46.65
N GLU A 134 16.41 9.85 47.10
CA GLU A 134 17.23 8.67 47.37
C GLU A 134 17.44 7.78 46.14
N LEU A 135 18.52 6.98 46.19
CA LEU A 135 18.81 5.92 45.23
C LEU A 135 17.62 4.96 45.15
N VAL A 136 17.06 4.80 43.96
CA VAL A 136 15.88 3.95 43.76
C VAL A 136 16.26 2.51 43.47
N SER A 137 17.19 2.30 42.54
CA SER A 137 17.63 0.98 42.10
C SER A 137 18.96 1.09 41.34
N LYS A 138 19.35 0.04 40.62
CA LYS A 138 20.50 0.04 39.73
C LYS A 138 20.10 -0.48 38.36
N THR A 139 20.75 0.02 37.31
CA THR A 139 20.64 -0.52 35.95
C THR A 139 21.18 -1.96 35.90
N SER A 140 20.95 -2.66 34.77
CA SER A 140 21.56 -3.96 34.48
C SER A 140 23.10 -3.93 34.51
N SER A 141 23.70 -2.78 34.20
CA SER A 141 25.14 -2.50 34.29
C SER A 141 25.62 -2.15 35.70
N GLY A 142 24.73 -2.04 36.69
CA GLY A 142 25.05 -1.74 38.09
C GLY A 142 25.15 -0.25 38.43
N GLU A 143 24.74 0.63 37.51
CA GLU A 143 24.77 2.08 37.70
C GLU A 143 23.58 2.54 38.57
N PRO A 144 23.80 3.41 39.57
CA PRO A 144 22.75 3.94 40.44
C PRO A 144 21.68 4.72 39.67
N LEU A 145 20.40 4.40 39.92
CA LEU A 145 19.23 5.05 39.32
C LEU A 145 18.57 6.03 40.29
N TYR A 146 18.10 7.16 39.76
CA TYR A 146 17.45 8.25 40.47
C TYR A 146 16.13 8.66 39.79
N LYS A 147 15.18 9.19 40.58
CA LYS A 147 13.85 9.60 40.08
C LYS A 147 13.76 11.07 39.69
N GLN A 148 14.61 11.93 40.25
CA GLN A 148 14.55 13.36 40.04
C GLN A 148 15.93 14.02 40.25
N ALA A 149 16.15 15.16 39.58
CA ALA A 149 17.38 15.94 39.67
C ALA A 149 17.06 17.44 39.59
N PHE A 150 17.85 18.27 40.27
CA PHE A 150 17.87 19.72 40.06
C PHE A 150 18.89 20.07 38.97
N VAL A 151 18.42 20.74 37.92
CA VAL A 151 19.23 21.23 36.80
C VAL A 151 18.90 22.71 36.58
N HIS A 152 19.89 23.60 36.69
CA HIS A 152 19.72 25.05 36.42
C HIS A 152 18.49 25.70 37.09
N GLY A 153 18.20 25.29 38.32
CA GLY A 153 17.06 25.81 39.10
C GLY A 153 15.73 25.12 38.83
N GLU A 154 15.65 24.19 37.86
CA GLU A 154 14.46 23.39 37.55
C GLU A 154 14.58 21.95 38.06
N VAL A 155 13.44 21.32 38.35
CA VAL A 155 13.37 19.91 38.76
C VAL A 155 13.04 19.06 37.54
N VAL A 156 13.99 18.24 37.12
CA VAL A 156 13.80 17.20 36.10
C VAL A 156 13.34 15.93 36.79
N VAL A 157 12.27 15.31 36.30
CA VAL A 157 11.66 14.11 36.88
C VAL A 157 11.51 13.03 35.81
N VAL A 158 11.72 11.78 36.18
CA VAL A 158 11.41 10.64 35.31
C VAL A 158 9.93 10.66 34.89
N GLY A 159 9.65 10.34 33.63
CA GLY A 159 8.30 10.37 33.07
C GLY A 159 7.82 11.78 32.68
N LYS A 160 8.71 12.77 32.69
CA LYS A 160 8.47 14.11 32.14
C LYS A 160 9.32 14.33 30.89
N ALA A 161 8.97 15.37 30.14
CA ALA A 161 9.70 15.77 28.94
C ALA A 161 10.60 16.96 29.22
N ILE A 162 11.69 17.04 28.48
CA ILE A 162 12.71 18.09 28.56
C ILE A 162 13.15 18.47 27.15
N SER A 163 13.70 19.68 26.99
CA SER A 163 14.32 20.09 25.72
C SER A 163 15.83 20.16 25.84
N ILE A 164 16.52 19.64 24.83
CA ILE A 164 17.98 19.71 24.68
C ILE A 164 18.30 20.68 23.54
N GLU A 165 19.35 21.48 23.68
CA GLU A 165 19.86 22.34 22.61
C GLU A 165 20.70 21.51 21.63
N VAL A 166 20.28 21.47 20.37
CA VAL A 166 21.04 20.94 19.23
C VAL A 166 21.46 22.15 18.40
N ASP A 167 22.59 22.08 17.69
CA ASP A 167 23.27 23.21 17.01
C ASP A 167 22.33 24.28 16.37
N SER A 168 22.84 25.52 16.32
CA SER A 168 22.12 26.82 16.34
C SER A 168 21.08 27.16 15.25
N TYR A 169 20.63 26.22 14.42
CA TYR A 169 19.66 26.45 13.33
C TYR A 169 18.39 25.59 13.39
N GLU A 170 18.29 24.62 14.31
CA GLU A 170 17.10 23.76 14.45
C GLU A 170 16.29 24.06 15.73
N LEU A 171 14.99 23.75 15.70
CA LEU A 171 14.14 23.82 16.89
C LEU A 171 14.68 22.86 17.97
N PRO A 172 14.63 23.21 19.27
CA PRO A 172 15.12 22.35 20.34
C PRO A 172 14.45 20.97 20.30
N ALA A 173 15.24 19.90 20.40
CA ALA A 173 14.72 18.54 20.40
C ALA A 173 14.06 18.22 21.75
N ILE A 174 12.86 17.61 21.72
CA ILE A 174 12.12 17.24 22.92
C ILE A 174 12.39 15.77 23.23
N TYR A 175 12.77 15.47 24.47
CA TYR A 175 13.02 14.12 24.94
C TYR A 175 12.13 13.79 26.14
N PHE A 176 11.50 12.62 26.11
CA PHE A 176 10.83 12.00 27.23
C PHE A 176 11.84 11.24 28.09
N VAL A 177 11.93 11.54 29.39
CA VAL A 177 12.89 10.93 30.31
C VAL A 177 12.39 9.55 30.76
N GLU A 178 13.02 8.49 30.26
CA GLU A 178 12.68 7.10 30.64
C GLU A 178 13.28 6.74 32.02
N TYR A 179 14.54 7.11 32.25
CA TYR A 179 15.23 6.92 33.52
C TYR A 179 16.46 7.83 33.64
N MET A 180 16.93 8.06 34.87
CA MET A 180 18.12 8.85 35.17
C MET A 180 19.12 8.03 35.99
N PHE A 181 20.40 8.16 35.67
CA PHE A 181 21.46 7.36 36.27
C PHE A 181 22.77 8.14 36.44
N GLU A 182 23.63 7.66 37.33
CA GLU A 182 24.98 8.21 37.48
C GLU A 182 26.03 7.18 37.03
N THR A 183 26.88 7.58 36.11
CA THR A 183 27.93 6.71 35.57
C THR A 183 29.01 6.44 36.61
N SER A 184 29.80 5.39 36.41
CA SER A 184 30.98 5.09 37.24
C SER A 184 32.02 6.23 37.32
N LYS A 185 31.98 7.18 36.40
CA LYS A 185 32.83 8.39 36.39
C LYS A 185 32.21 9.57 37.14
N GLY A 186 31.07 9.40 37.80
CA GLY A 186 30.34 10.45 38.51
C GLY A 186 29.57 11.43 37.63
N ARG A 187 29.42 11.13 36.32
CA ARG A 187 28.59 11.95 35.42
C ARG A 187 27.12 11.61 35.59
N LYS A 188 26.28 12.64 35.70
CA LYS A 188 24.83 12.53 35.88
C LYS A 188 24.15 12.53 34.52
N MET A 189 23.50 11.41 34.19
CA MET A 189 22.96 11.12 32.87
C MET A 189 21.46 10.87 32.95
N PHE A 190 20.81 10.99 31.80
CA PHE A 190 19.47 10.45 31.61
C PHE A 190 19.37 9.72 30.28
N HIS A 191 18.49 8.72 30.25
CA HIS A 191 18.09 8.07 29.01
C HIS A 191 16.79 8.70 28.51
N GLY A 192 16.85 9.29 27.33
CA GLY A 192 15.75 10.02 26.71
C GLY A 192 15.23 9.33 25.45
N ARG A 193 13.91 9.37 25.25
CA ARG A 193 13.28 9.04 23.96
C ARG A 193 12.81 10.29 23.25
N MET A 194 13.18 10.42 21.98
CA MET A 194 12.85 11.58 21.17
C MET A 194 11.33 11.65 20.94
N MET A 195 10.78 12.84 21.17
CA MET A 195 9.42 13.21 20.83
C MET A 195 9.49 14.17 19.63
N GLN A 196 8.93 13.75 18.51
CA GLN A 196 8.92 14.50 17.27
C GLN A 196 7.67 15.37 17.19
N ARG A 197 7.80 16.62 16.75
CA ARG A 197 6.63 17.49 16.56
C ARG A 197 5.79 16.97 15.41
N GLY A 198 4.47 17.13 15.48
CA GLY A 198 3.61 16.69 14.38
C GLY A 198 3.99 17.29 13.02
N SER A 199 4.46 18.54 12.99
CA SER A 199 4.96 19.22 11.79
C SER A 199 6.20 18.57 11.15
N GLU A 200 6.98 17.83 11.94
CA GLU A 200 8.18 17.11 11.51
C GLU A 200 7.83 15.68 11.05
N THR A 201 6.60 15.20 11.29
CA THR A 201 6.10 13.90 10.79
C THR A 201 5.47 14.04 9.40
N VAL A 202 5.04 12.93 8.80
CA VAL A 202 4.31 12.91 7.52
C VAL A 202 3.06 13.81 7.51
N LEU A 203 2.49 14.14 8.67
CA LEU A 203 1.36 15.07 8.80
C LEU A 203 1.69 16.49 8.31
N GLY A 204 2.93 16.95 8.47
CA GLY A 204 3.35 18.30 8.12
C GLY A 204 2.42 19.37 8.72
N ASN A 205 1.98 20.32 7.90
CA ASN A 205 1.06 21.40 8.28
C ASN A 205 -0.36 20.93 8.67
N ALA A 206 -0.73 19.67 8.45
CA ALA A 206 -2.00 19.13 8.93
C ALA A 206 -1.95 18.72 10.41
N ALA A 207 -0.76 18.70 11.02
CA ALA A 207 -0.60 18.36 12.43
C ALA A 207 -1.08 19.48 13.36
N ASN A 208 -1.52 19.09 14.55
CA ASN A 208 -1.76 20.04 15.63
C ASN A 208 -0.42 20.57 16.19
N GLU A 209 -0.30 21.90 16.35
CA GLU A 209 0.94 22.55 16.85
C GLU A 209 1.37 22.06 18.25
N ARG A 210 0.43 21.59 19.07
CA ARG A 210 0.67 21.05 20.42
C ARG A 210 0.89 19.55 20.46
N GLU A 211 0.65 18.83 19.37
CA GLU A 211 0.81 17.38 19.34
C GLU A 211 2.25 16.98 19.03
N VAL A 212 2.82 16.18 19.92
CA VAL A 212 4.11 15.52 19.74
C VAL A 212 3.92 14.01 19.71
N PHE A 213 4.78 13.33 18.97
CA PHE A 213 4.74 11.88 18.78
C PHE A 213 5.98 11.26 19.39
N LEU A 214 5.80 10.27 20.25
CA LEU A 214 6.92 9.50 20.75
C LEU A 214 7.52 8.70 19.59
N THR A 215 8.84 8.51 19.56
CA THR A 215 9.51 7.71 18.53
C THR A 215 10.29 6.54 19.15
N ASN A 216 10.87 5.70 18.28
CA ASN A 216 11.86 4.68 18.64
C ASN A 216 13.31 5.19 18.56
N HIS A 217 13.50 6.52 18.50
CA HIS A 217 14.81 7.13 18.64
C HIS A 217 15.05 7.43 20.12
N CYS A 218 16.12 6.88 20.67
CA CYS A 218 16.48 7.00 22.08
C CYS A 218 18.00 7.07 22.24
N GLY A 219 18.46 7.67 23.34
CA GLY A 219 19.88 7.84 23.65
C GLY A 219 20.13 8.29 25.09
N ASP A 220 21.39 8.22 25.49
CA ASP A 220 21.87 8.72 26.78
C ASP A 220 22.47 10.11 26.61
N PHE A 221 22.09 11.04 27.50
CA PHE A 221 22.50 12.45 27.44
C PHE A 221 22.93 12.93 28.83
N GLU A 222 23.82 13.93 28.89
CA GLU A 222 24.23 14.52 30.16
C GLU A 222 23.11 15.43 30.68
N LEU A 223 22.83 15.41 31.99
CA LEU A 223 21.83 16.31 32.57
C LEU A 223 22.21 17.79 32.47
N GLU A 224 23.49 18.09 32.23
CA GLU A 224 23.98 19.45 31.98
C GLU A 224 23.53 20.01 30.62
N ASP A 225 23.15 19.15 29.66
CA ASP A 225 22.69 19.57 28.33
C ASP A 225 21.19 19.98 28.33
N VAL A 226 20.50 19.80 29.47
CA VAL A 226 19.07 20.11 29.59
C VAL A 226 18.88 21.62 29.67
N LYS A 227 18.17 22.17 28.68
CA LYS A 227 17.88 23.60 28.61
C LYS A 227 16.73 24.01 29.53
N GLN A 228 15.63 23.26 29.48
CA GLN A 228 14.41 23.50 30.25
C GLN A 228 13.51 22.25 30.26
N THR A 229 12.61 22.21 31.24
CA THR A 229 11.50 21.25 31.29
C THR A 229 10.39 21.63 30.30
N VAL A 230 9.77 20.62 29.69
CA VAL A 230 8.68 20.79 28.75
C VAL A 230 7.46 20.05 29.27
N VAL A 231 6.33 20.73 29.36
CA VAL A 231 5.07 20.10 29.77
C VAL A 231 4.54 19.30 28.59
N VAL A 232 4.60 17.97 28.69
CA VAL A 232 3.96 17.05 27.76
C VAL A 232 3.00 16.16 28.53
N ASP A 233 1.72 16.22 28.17
CA ASP A 233 0.67 15.37 28.72
C ASP A 233 0.55 14.07 27.90
N ILE A 234 0.77 12.92 28.54
CA ILE A 234 0.62 11.61 27.92
C ILE A 234 -0.85 11.19 28.03
N ARG A 235 -1.57 11.23 26.90
CA ARG A 235 -3.03 11.10 26.89
C ARG A 235 -3.47 9.70 26.51
N VAL A 236 -4.30 9.10 27.36
CA VAL A 236 -5.10 7.91 27.04
C VAL A 236 -6.51 8.35 26.71
N ARG A 237 -7.03 7.93 25.54
CA ARG A 237 -8.40 8.25 25.11
C ARG A 237 -9.31 7.03 25.27
N PRO A 238 -10.45 7.16 25.97
CA PRO A 238 -11.49 6.13 25.95
C PRO A 238 -11.96 5.84 24.52
N TRP A 239 -11.98 4.55 24.16
CA TRP A 239 -12.33 4.10 22.80
C TRP A 239 -13.78 3.63 22.70
N GLY A 240 -14.41 3.90 21.55
CA GLY A 240 -15.75 3.41 21.22
C GLY A 240 -16.73 4.53 20.86
N TYR A 241 -17.80 4.17 20.14
CA TYR A 241 -18.77 5.15 19.64
C TYR A 241 -19.50 5.92 20.75
N GLN A 242 -19.58 5.34 21.95
CA GLN A 242 -20.21 5.91 23.14
C GLN A 242 -19.42 7.09 23.71
N HIS A 243 -18.11 7.09 23.55
CA HIS A 243 -17.21 8.11 24.10
C HIS A 243 -16.96 9.28 23.14
N ARG A 244 -17.49 9.26 21.91
CA ARG A 244 -17.19 10.28 20.88
C ARG A 244 -17.53 11.69 21.33
N LYS A 245 -18.75 11.89 21.86
CA LYS A 245 -19.24 13.21 22.27
C LYS A 245 -18.44 13.74 23.48
N ASP A 246 -18.16 12.87 24.45
CA ASP A 246 -17.36 13.24 25.63
C ASP A 246 -15.92 13.60 25.25
N ASN A 247 -15.29 12.79 24.40
CA ASN A 247 -13.96 13.07 23.85
C ASN A 247 -13.95 14.41 23.10
N ALA A 248 -14.93 14.67 22.24
CA ALA A 248 -15.04 15.93 21.50
C ALA A 248 -15.24 17.15 22.43
N ASN A 249 -15.97 16.99 23.54
CA ASN A 249 -16.16 18.02 24.55
C ASN A 249 -14.86 18.29 25.32
N LEU A 250 -14.11 17.25 25.70
CA LEU A 250 -12.80 17.39 26.34
C LEU A 250 -11.82 18.11 25.42
N ASP A 251 -11.78 17.76 24.13
CA ASP A 251 -10.94 18.45 23.13
C ASP A 251 -11.32 19.91 22.96
N LYS A 252 -12.62 20.23 23.09
CA LYS A 252 -13.08 21.62 23.04
C LYS A 252 -12.60 22.41 24.26
N LEU A 253 -12.66 21.82 25.45
CA LEU A 253 -12.19 22.45 26.69
C LEU A 253 -10.67 22.65 26.69
N ASP A 254 -9.91 21.62 26.31
CA ASP A 254 -8.43 21.70 26.22
C ASP A 254 -7.97 22.76 25.21
N ARG A 255 -8.66 22.89 24.07
CA ARG A 255 -8.35 23.95 23.09
C ARG A 255 -8.65 25.35 23.65
N ALA A 256 -9.78 25.54 24.32
CA ALA A 256 -10.12 26.81 24.94
C ALA A 256 -9.10 27.20 26.03
N GLU A 257 -8.64 26.23 26.82
CA GLU A 257 -7.60 26.44 27.83
C GLU A 257 -6.26 26.84 27.18
N ALA A 258 -5.86 26.16 26.10
CA ALA A 258 -4.66 26.51 25.36
C ALA A 258 -4.71 27.89 24.69
N GLU A 259 -5.85 28.28 24.11
CA GLU A 259 -6.04 29.63 23.56
C GLU A 259 -5.91 30.70 24.64
N GLU A 260 -6.51 30.46 25.81
CA GLU A 260 -6.39 31.37 26.95
C GLU A 260 -4.94 31.48 27.44
N ARG A 261 -4.23 30.35 27.48
CA ARG A 261 -2.83 30.29 27.86
C ARG A 261 -1.93 31.04 26.87
N LYS A 262 -2.18 30.87 25.56
CA LYS A 262 -1.53 31.60 24.46
C LYS A 262 -1.79 33.11 24.60
N ARG A 263 -3.02 33.52 24.90
CA ARG A 263 -3.39 34.93 25.14
C ARG A 263 -2.67 35.54 26.35
N LYS A 264 -2.39 34.74 27.38
CA LYS A 264 -1.62 35.14 28.56
C LYS A 264 -0.09 35.15 28.33
N GLY A 265 0.38 34.74 27.15
CA GLY A 265 1.82 34.64 26.85
C GLY A 265 2.54 33.57 27.67
N LEU A 266 1.81 32.56 28.16
CA LEU A 266 2.39 31.45 28.92
C LEU A 266 3.01 30.42 27.97
N PRO A 267 3.99 29.61 28.44
CA PRO A 267 4.61 28.57 27.64
C PRO A 267 3.60 27.58 27.06
N MET A 268 3.87 27.07 25.86
CA MET A 268 3.02 26.09 25.20
C MET A 268 3.13 24.72 25.89
N ASP A 269 1.97 24.15 26.24
CA ASP A 269 1.88 22.80 26.79
C ASP A 269 1.55 21.83 25.65
N TYR A 270 2.33 20.75 25.54
CA TYR A 270 2.19 19.74 24.51
C TYR A 270 1.41 18.52 25.02
N TYR A 271 0.98 17.66 24.10
CA TYR A 271 0.43 16.35 24.43
C TYR A 271 0.89 15.28 23.45
N CYS A 272 0.88 14.03 23.90
CA CYS A 272 1.24 12.86 23.10
C CYS A 272 0.18 11.76 23.24
N LYS A 273 -0.31 11.26 22.11
CA LYS A 273 -1.31 10.18 22.03
C LYS A 273 -0.78 8.91 21.35
N SER A 274 0.26 9.03 20.51
CA SER A 274 0.68 7.99 19.59
C SER A 274 2.20 7.87 19.46
N LEU A 275 2.66 6.66 19.13
CA LEU A 275 4.03 6.35 18.75
C LEU A 275 4.16 6.45 17.23
N TYR A 276 5.07 7.28 16.72
CA TYR A 276 5.36 7.39 15.30
C TYR A 276 6.57 6.53 14.91
N CYS A 277 6.42 5.72 13.85
CA CYS A 277 7.46 4.87 13.29
C CYS A 277 7.54 5.10 11.78
N PRO A 278 8.40 6.03 11.32
CA PRO A 278 8.52 6.38 9.90
C PRO A 278 8.96 5.20 9.03
N GLU A 279 9.82 4.31 9.54
CA GLU A 279 10.34 3.13 8.84
C GLU A 279 9.23 2.12 8.51
N ARG A 280 8.13 2.17 9.26
CA ARG A 280 6.96 1.30 9.07
C ARG A 280 5.76 2.04 8.48
N GLY A 281 5.91 3.33 8.17
CA GLY A 281 4.83 4.17 7.64
C GLY A 281 3.60 4.18 8.55
N ALA A 282 3.80 4.24 9.87
CA ALA A 282 2.76 3.95 10.84
C ALA A 282 2.79 4.81 12.11
N PHE A 283 1.61 4.95 12.70
CA PHE A 283 1.34 5.51 14.02
C PHE A 283 0.68 4.43 14.87
N PHE A 284 1.34 4.03 15.95
CA PHE A 284 0.89 2.99 16.87
C PHE A 284 0.38 3.59 18.18
N LYS A 285 -0.32 2.78 18.96
CA LYS A 285 -0.65 3.14 20.35
C LYS A 285 0.62 3.31 21.17
N LEU A 286 0.58 4.16 22.19
CA LEU A 286 1.68 4.29 23.13
C LEU A 286 1.78 3.03 24.02
N PRO A 287 3.00 2.59 24.37
CA PRO A 287 3.21 1.46 25.27
C PRO A 287 3.10 1.90 26.75
N PHE A 288 1.90 2.34 27.16
CA PHE A 288 1.63 2.99 28.45
C PHE A 288 2.18 2.21 29.67
N ASP A 289 2.14 0.88 29.63
CA ASP A 289 2.58 0.02 30.73
C ASP A 289 4.10 0.06 30.97
N THR A 290 4.87 0.59 30.02
CA THR A 290 6.35 0.56 30.05
C THR A 290 7.00 1.93 30.08
N LEU A 291 6.24 3.02 29.94
CA LEU A 291 6.77 4.37 29.81
C LEU A 291 7.17 4.97 31.16
N GLY A 292 8.40 5.48 31.26
CA GLY A 292 8.82 6.36 32.36
C GLY A 292 8.81 5.70 33.73
N LEU A 293 9.05 4.39 33.79
CA LEU A 293 9.05 3.64 35.06
C LEU A 293 10.27 3.95 35.95
N GLY A 294 11.33 4.54 35.40
CA GLY A 294 12.57 4.82 36.14
C GLY A 294 13.33 3.57 36.56
N SER A 295 13.04 2.43 35.94
CA SER A 295 13.58 1.11 36.26
C SER A 295 14.91 0.80 35.53
N GLY A 296 15.42 1.73 34.72
CA GLY A 296 16.53 1.46 33.80
C GLY A 296 16.11 0.71 32.54
N PHE A 297 14.80 0.54 32.31
CA PHE A 297 14.24 -0.08 31.13
C PHE A 297 13.74 0.97 30.14
N CYS A 298 13.98 0.73 28.85
CA CYS A 298 13.43 1.53 27.76
C CYS A 298 12.90 0.59 26.67
N HIS A 299 11.61 0.70 26.34
CA HIS A 299 10.99 -0.12 25.29
C HIS A 299 11.69 0.06 23.94
N SER A 300 12.12 1.28 23.62
CA SER A 300 12.86 1.54 22.39
C SER A 300 14.21 0.82 22.33
N CYS A 301 14.92 0.70 23.47
CA CYS A 301 16.15 -0.09 23.55
C CYS A 301 15.85 -1.57 23.37
N GLN A 302 14.77 -2.07 23.97
CA GLN A 302 14.34 -3.46 23.79
C GLN A 302 14.00 -3.77 22.33
N VAL A 303 13.32 -2.86 21.62
CA VAL A 303 13.02 -3.03 20.19
C VAL A 303 14.32 -3.07 19.38
N LYS A 304 15.27 -2.16 19.64
CA LYS A 304 16.58 -2.14 18.97
C LYS A 304 17.46 -3.35 19.32
N GLU A 305 17.36 -3.86 20.55
CA GLU A 305 18.02 -5.10 20.96
C GLU A 305 17.40 -6.30 20.27
N ALA A 306 16.07 -6.39 20.27
CA ALA A 306 15.34 -7.41 19.54
C ALA A 306 15.74 -7.37 18.06
N GLU A 307 15.70 -6.22 17.38
CA GLU A 307 16.14 -6.05 15.99
C GLU A 307 17.59 -6.49 15.76
N ARG A 308 18.52 -6.14 16.67
CA ARG A 308 19.91 -6.65 16.60
C ARG A 308 19.98 -8.17 16.79
N ASP A 309 19.16 -8.73 17.67
CA ASP A 309 19.04 -10.17 17.87
C ASP A 309 18.38 -10.86 16.66
N ARG A 310 17.45 -10.18 15.95
CA ARG A 310 16.85 -10.66 14.68
C ARG A 310 17.90 -10.83 13.60
N GLU A 311 18.85 -9.90 13.56
CA GLU A 311 19.99 -9.89 12.66
C GLU A 311 21.13 -10.80 13.13
N MET A 312 21.07 -11.30 14.38
CA MET A 312 22.11 -12.13 14.96
C MET A 312 22.08 -13.53 14.34
N PHE A 313 23.09 -13.79 13.52
CA PHE A 313 23.33 -15.11 12.95
C PHE A 313 23.94 -16.05 14.00
N THR A 314 23.36 -17.24 14.17
CA THR A 314 23.89 -18.28 15.06
C THR A 314 23.85 -19.64 14.38
N VAL A 315 24.91 -20.44 14.57
CA VAL A 315 25.00 -21.82 14.06
C VAL A 315 24.99 -22.78 15.26
N ASN A 316 24.18 -23.83 15.17
CA ASN A 316 24.13 -24.86 16.20
C ASN A 316 25.51 -25.56 16.32
N PRO A 317 26.02 -25.84 17.54
CA PRO A 317 27.30 -26.54 17.75
C PRO A 317 27.50 -27.85 16.97
N LEU A 318 26.42 -28.54 16.60
CA LEU A 318 26.46 -29.78 15.80
C LEU A 318 26.48 -29.54 14.28
N ASN A 319 26.45 -28.29 13.82
CA ASN A 319 26.27 -27.88 12.42
C ASN A 319 25.05 -28.53 11.75
N THR A 320 24.00 -28.83 12.53
CA THR A 320 22.75 -29.41 12.04
C THR A 320 21.68 -28.37 11.71
N GLY A 321 21.92 -27.11 12.07
CA GLY A 321 21.02 -25.99 11.81
C GLY A 321 21.65 -24.64 12.16
N PHE A 322 21.00 -23.56 11.74
CA PHE A 322 21.37 -22.18 12.02
C PHE A 322 20.12 -21.29 12.09
N VAL A 323 20.23 -20.14 12.73
CA VAL A 323 19.19 -19.10 12.75
C VAL A 323 19.64 -17.92 11.92
N TYR A 324 18.81 -17.49 10.97
CA TYR A 324 19.08 -16.35 10.09
C TYR A 324 17.78 -15.57 9.86
N LYS A 325 17.80 -14.24 10.04
CA LYS A 325 16.61 -13.36 9.92
C LYS A 325 15.39 -13.90 10.69
N GLU A 326 15.58 -14.18 11.98
CA GLU A 326 14.58 -14.81 12.88
C GLU A 326 14.08 -16.20 12.49
N THR A 327 14.55 -16.78 11.38
CA THR A 327 14.08 -18.08 10.90
C THR A 327 15.08 -19.16 11.24
N GLU A 328 14.61 -20.23 11.86
CA GLU A 328 15.43 -21.44 12.11
C GLU A 328 15.45 -22.32 10.86
N TYR A 329 16.67 -22.64 10.43
CA TYR A 329 16.96 -23.53 9.30
C TYR A 329 17.69 -24.76 9.79
N SER A 330 17.24 -25.93 9.35
CA SER A 330 17.83 -27.23 9.66
C SER A 330 18.26 -27.96 8.38
N LEU A 331 19.11 -28.98 8.53
CA LEU A 331 19.41 -29.89 7.42
C LEU A 331 18.13 -30.49 6.84
N HIS A 332 18.08 -30.56 5.51
CA HIS A 332 16.96 -31.01 4.69
C HIS A 332 15.76 -30.07 4.60
N ASP A 333 15.77 -28.91 5.26
CA ASP A 333 14.79 -27.87 5.01
C ASP A 333 14.87 -27.37 3.56
N TYR A 334 13.72 -26.92 3.06
CA TYR A 334 13.64 -26.26 1.76
C TYR A 334 13.69 -24.75 1.94
N VAL A 335 14.45 -24.09 1.08
CA VAL A 335 14.74 -22.65 1.18
C VAL A 335 14.59 -21.98 -0.18
N TYR A 336 14.19 -20.71 -0.15
CA TYR A 336 14.27 -19.82 -1.29
C TYR A 336 15.67 -19.24 -1.38
N ILE A 337 16.23 -19.27 -2.58
CA ILE A 337 17.51 -18.64 -2.90
C ILE A 337 17.31 -17.66 -4.04
N SER A 338 18.02 -16.54 -3.98
CA SER A 338 18.04 -15.55 -5.05
C SER A 338 18.40 -16.18 -6.40
N PRO A 339 17.67 -15.88 -7.50
CA PRO A 339 17.96 -16.43 -8.82
C PRO A 339 19.32 -15.96 -9.38
N HIS A 340 19.86 -14.85 -8.87
CA HIS A 340 21.14 -14.30 -9.32
C HIS A 340 22.33 -15.21 -8.98
N GLU A 341 22.22 -16.04 -7.95
CA GLU A 341 23.27 -16.96 -7.48
C GLU A 341 23.53 -18.14 -8.43
N PHE A 342 22.51 -18.54 -9.21
CA PHE A 342 22.60 -19.69 -10.12
C PHE A 342 22.84 -19.29 -11.58
N SER A 343 23.02 -18.00 -11.84
CA SER A 343 23.07 -17.46 -13.20
C SER A 343 24.47 -17.67 -13.82
N VAL A 344 24.67 -18.81 -14.49
CA VAL A 344 25.80 -19.04 -15.42
C VAL A 344 25.56 -18.35 -16.78
N GLU A 345 24.35 -17.85 -17.03
CA GLU A 345 23.93 -17.19 -18.27
C GLU A 345 24.06 -15.66 -18.20
N ARG A 346 25.30 -15.14 -18.06
CA ARG A 346 25.58 -13.69 -18.22
C ARG A 346 25.54 -13.22 -19.69
N ALA A 347 25.30 -14.12 -20.63
CA ALA A 347 25.37 -13.86 -22.06
C ALA A 347 23.98 -13.90 -22.72
N GLN A 348 23.06 -13.05 -22.26
CA GLN A 348 21.88 -12.56 -23.00
C GLN A 348 20.95 -11.73 -22.08
N THR A 349 21.50 -10.82 -21.28
CA THR A 349 20.68 -9.71 -20.75
C THR A 349 20.55 -8.65 -21.84
N GLU A 350 19.98 -9.03 -22.99
CA GLU A 350 19.43 -8.03 -23.90
C GLU A 350 18.22 -7.43 -23.20
N TYR A 351 18.36 -6.19 -22.73
CA TYR A 351 17.25 -5.38 -22.23
C TYR A 351 16.26 -5.16 -23.39
N PHE A 352 15.32 -6.08 -23.56
CA PHE A 352 14.29 -5.99 -24.57
C PHE A 352 13.23 -4.96 -24.14
N LYS A 353 13.12 -3.90 -24.94
CA LYS A 353 12.29 -2.70 -24.74
C LYS A 353 10.76 -2.89 -24.90
N SER A 354 10.18 -4.09 -24.76
CA SER A 354 8.73 -4.24 -25.05
C SER A 354 7.93 -5.30 -24.28
N GLY A 355 8.55 -6.15 -23.45
CA GLY A 355 7.82 -7.12 -22.63
C GLY A 355 7.90 -6.78 -21.16
N ARG A 356 6.85 -6.17 -20.59
CA ARG A 356 6.75 -5.92 -19.15
C ARG A 356 6.86 -7.27 -18.42
N ASN A 357 7.81 -7.39 -17.49
CA ASN A 357 8.18 -8.60 -16.72
C ASN A 357 9.15 -9.61 -17.37
N ILE A 358 9.59 -9.42 -18.62
CA ILE A 358 10.57 -10.32 -19.24
C ILE A 358 11.93 -10.17 -18.54
N GLY A 359 12.53 -11.30 -18.16
CA GLY A 359 13.82 -11.36 -17.47
C GLY A 359 13.74 -11.45 -15.95
N LEU A 360 12.57 -11.17 -15.35
CA LEU A 360 12.36 -11.41 -13.92
C LEU A 360 12.27 -12.91 -13.65
N LYS A 361 13.00 -13.37 -12.62
CA LYS A 361 13.03 -14.79 -12.22
C LYS A 361 12.50 -14.96 -10.80
N PRO A 362 11.64 -15.95 -10.54
CA PRO A 362 11.25 -16.28 -9.18
C PRO A 362 12.44 -16.89 -8.41
N TYR A 363 12.30 -16.98 -7.08
CA TYR A 363 13.29 -17.63 -6.24
C TYR A 363 13.52 -19.08 -6.65
N VAL A 364 14.79 -19.51 -6.61
CA VAL A 364 15.16 -20.90 -6.83
C VAL A 364 14.83 -21.67 -5.55
N VAL A 365 14.13 -22.80 -5.72
CA VAL A 365 13.82 -23.69 -4.60
C VAL A 365 15.00 -24.64 -4.41
N CYS A 366 15.53 -24.67 -3.19
CA CYS A 366 16.69 -25.46 -2.85
C CYS A 366 16.44 -26.28 -1.58
N GLN A 367 17.09 -27.44 -1.48
CA GLN A 367 17.12 -28.24 -0.25
C GLN A 367 18.50 -28.15 0.39
N VAL A 368 18.57 -27.81 1.68
CA VAL A 368 19.84 -27.77 2.43
C VAL A 368 20.34 -29.19 2.67
N LEU A 369 21.57 -29.48 2.24
CA LEU A 369 22.20 -30.80 2.39
C LEU A 369 23.29 -30.82 3.46
N GLU A 370 24.06 -29.74 3.58
CA GLU A 370 25.19 -29.62 4.49
C GLU A 370 25.42 -28.16 4.89
N ILE A 371 25.85 -27.92 6.13
CA ILE A 371 26.25 -26.60 6.63
C ILE A 371 27.76 -26.61 6.86
N ILE A 372 28.48 -25.76 6.13
CA ILE A 372 29.93 -25.66 6.10
C ILE A 372 30.33 -24.40 6.88
N ALA A 373 30.61 -24.57 8.17
CA ALA A 373 31.14 -23.52 9.03
C ALA A 373 32.65 -23.71 9.26
N HIS A 374 33.46 -22.68 9.00
CA HIS A 374 34.91 -22.74 9.19
C HIS A 374 35.26 -22.80 10.70
N LYS A 375 35.79 -23.96 11.13
CA LYS A 375 36.28 -24.16 12.51
C LYS A 375 37.59 -23.39 12.72
N GLY A 376 37.52 -22.20 13.29
CA GLY A 376 38.70 -21.40 13.63
C GLY A 376 38.45 -19.98 14.13
N GLN A 377 37.26 -19.40 13.87
CA GLN A 377 36.89 -18.07 14.37
C GLN A 377 36.11 -18.15 15.69
N LYS A 378 36.38 -17.23 16.63
CA LYS A 378 35.68 -17.14 17.94
C LYS A 378 34.20 -16.76 17.80
N LYS A 379 33.78 -16.24 16.65
CA LYS A 379 32.40 -15.88 16.31
C LYS A 379 32.17 -16.30 14.85
N VAL A 380 31.13 -17.10 14.59
CA VAL A 380 30.77 -17.52 13.23
C VAL A 380 30.01 -16.37 12.59
N GLU A 381 30.51 -15.85 11.47
CA GLU A 381 29.90 -14.75 10.73
C GLU A 381 29.05 -15.30 9.56
N LYS A 382 28.00 -14.55 9.18
CA LYS A 382 27.08 -14.97 8.10
C LYS A 382 27.78 -14.98 6.74
N GLU A 383 28.70 -14.03 6.55
CA GLU A 383 29.52 -13.82 5.35
C GLU A 383 30.53 -14.94 5.12
N SER A 384 30.89 -15.68 6.18
CA SER A 384 31.87 -16.77 6.13
C SER A 384 31.25 -18.16 6.20
N THR A 385 29.92 -18.27 6.36
CA THR A 385 29.23 -19.55 6.45
C THR A 385 28.63 -19.96 5.12
N GLN A 386 28.98 -21.16 4.66
CA GLN A 386 28.50 -21.72 3.41
C GLN A 386 27.51 -22.86 3.68
N ILE A 387 26.59 -23.06 2.74
CA ILE A 387 25.65 -24.17 2.71
C ILE A 387 25.77 -24.90 1.39
N LYS A 388 25.79 -26.23 1.45
CA LYS A 388 25.61 -27.07 0.26
C LYS A 388 24.14 -27.32 0.08
N VAL A 389 23.62 -26.96 -1.09
CA VAL A 389 22.21 -27.07 -1.42
C VAL A 389 22.00 -27.92 -2.67
N ARG A 390 20.85 -28.59 -2.75
CA ARG A 390 20.35 -29.23 -3.98
C ARG A 390 19.33 -28.32 -4.63
N ARG A 391 19.50 -28.05 -5.93
CA ARG A 391 18.57 -27.24 -6.72
C ARG A 391 17.35 -28.05 -7.14
N PHE A 392 16.17 -27.45 -7.04
CA PHE A 392 14.96 -27.92 -7.71
C PHE A 392 14.69 -27.01 -8.91
N PHE A 393 14.38 -27.62 -10.05
CA PHE A 393 14.03 -26.91 -11.28
C PHE A 393 12.54 -26.60 -11.31
N ARG A 394 12.18 -25.45 -11.85
CA ARG A 394 10.78 -25.07 -12.07
C ARG A 394 10.37 -25.32 -13.53
N PRO A 395 9.07 -25.43 -13.85
CA PRO A 395 8.58 -25.48 -15.23
C PRO A 395 9.17 -24.40 -16.15
N GLU A 396 9.29 -23.18 -15.64
CA GLU A 396 9.87 -22.02 -16.32
C GLU A 396 11.38 -22.11 -16.56
N ASP A 397 12.11 -22.94 -15.80
CA ASP A 397 13.52 -23.24 -16.09
C ASP A 397 13.67 -24.17 -17.32
N ILE A 398 12.60 -24.85 -17.72
CA ILE A 398 12.60 -25.76 -18.87
C ILE A 398 12.16 -25.02 -20.13
N SER A 399 10.96 -24.41 -20.11
CA SER A 399 10.45 -23.56 -21.19
C SER A 399 9.19 -22.80 -20.78
N ALA A 400 8.90 -21.68 -21.47
CA ALA A 400 7.66 -20.93 -21.30
C ALA A 400 6.40 -21.79 -21.55
N GLU A 401 6.43 -22.65 -22.57
CA GLU A 401 5.33 -23.58 -22.87
C GLU A 401 5.12 -24.59 -21.74
N LYS A 402 6.20 -25.07 -21.11
CA LYS A 402 6.09 -25.98 -19.97
C LYS A 402 5.50 -25.26 -18.75
N ALA A 403 5.89 -24.00 -18.53
CA ALA A 403 5.34 -23.16 -17.47
C ALA A 403 3.86 -22.81 -17.65
N TYR A 404 3.42 -22.60 -18.90
CA TYR A 404 2.03 -22.34 -19.24
C TYR A 404 1.13 -23.53 -18.90
N ASN A 405 1.59 -24.76 -19.13
CA ASN A 405 0.79 -25.98 -18.94
C ASN A 405 0.87 -26.60 -17.53
N SER A 406 1.77 -26.11 -16.67
CA SER A 406 2.04 -26.67 -15.33
C SER A 406 1.35 -25.89 -14.20
N ASP A 407 1.22 -26.53 -13.03
CA ASP A 407 0.82 -25.82 -11.80
C ASP A 407 1.99 -24.92 -11.36
N ILE A 408 1.68 -23.71 -10.89
CA ILE A 408 2.70 -22.74 -10.48
C ILE A 408 3.53 -23.19 -9.25
N ARG A 409 3.04 -24.19 -8.51
CA ARG A 409 3.72 -24.82 -7.36
C ARG A 409 4.50 -26.09 -7.72
N GLU A 410 4.49 -26.51 -8.98
CA GLU A 410 5.23 -27.69 -9.42
C GLU A 410 6.74 -27.38 -9.42
N VAL A 411 7.53 -28.27 -8.84
CA VAL A 411 9.00 -28.24 -8.93
C VAL A 411 9.53 -29.64 -9.25
N TYR A 412 10.73 -29.70 -9.81
CA TYR A 412 11.38 -30.91 -10.25
C TYR A 412 12.66 -31.15 -9.48
N TYR A 413 12.77 -32.33 -8.91
CA TYR A 413 13.99 -32.77 -8.25
C TYR A 413 15.14 -32.85 -9.27
N SER A 414 16.36 -32.49 -8.87
CA SER A 414 17.59 -32.68 -9.65
C SER A 414 18.70 -33.22 -8.74
N GLU A 415 19.70 -33.86 -9.33
CA GLU A 415 20.93 -34.25 -8.61
C GLU A 415 21.97 -33.12 -8.56
N GLU A 416 21.67 -31.96 -9.13
CA GLU A 416 22.54 -30.79 -9.14
C GLU A 416 22.65 -30.17 -7.74
N THR A 417 23.89 -30.00 -7.27
CA THR A 417 24.20 -29.39 -5.98
C THR A 417 25.15 -28.21 -6.13
N HIS A 418 24.94 -27.18 -5.32
CA HIS A 418 25.73 -25.95 -5.30
C HIS A 418 26.19 -25.64 -3.88
N VAL A 419 27.29 -24.90 -3.75
CA VAL A 419 27.77 -24.37 -2.47
C VAL A 419 27.60 -22.85 -2.51
N LEU A 420 26.79 -22.31 -1.61
CA LEU A 420 26.41 -20.90 -1.57
C LEU A 420 26.60 -20.34 -0.16
N TYR A 421 26.65 -19.02 -0.02
CA TYR A 421 26.67 -18.37 1.29
C TYR A 421 25.27 -18.32 1.89
N VAL A 422 25.17 -18.29 3.22
CA VAL A 422 23.88 -18.19 3.92
C VAL A 422 23.11 -16.92 3.53
N GLU A 423 23.80 -15.84 3.18
CA GLU A 423 23.19 -14.57 2.75
C GLU A 423 22.33 -14.70 1.48
N ALA A 424 22.57 -15.74 0.68
CA ALA A 424 21.79 -16.04 -0.51
C ALA A 424 20.35 -16.50 -0.19
N ILE A 425 20.06 -16.85 1.08
CA ILE A 425 18.75 -17.33 1.51
C ILE A 425 17.78 -16.15 1.66
N GLU A 426 16.67 -16.25 0.94
CA GLU A 426 15.60 -15.26 0.92
C GLU A 426 14.41 -15.65 1.81
N GLY A 427 14.32 -16.93 2.19
CA GLY A 427 13.26 -17.42 3.06
C GLY A 427 13.18 -18.94 3.10
N LYS A 428 12.20 -19.45 3.86
CA LYS A 428 11.92 -20.88 4.01
C LYS A 428 10.69 -21.26 3.18
N CYS A 429 10.67 -22.49 2.68
CA CYS A 429 9.53 -23.06 1.96
C CYS A 429 9.38 -24.55 2.28
N GLU A 430 8.37 -25.19 1.71
CA GLU A 430 8.16 -26.63 1.83
C GLU A 430 7.99 -27.28 0.46
N VAL A 431 8.48 -28.50 0.30
CA VAL A 431 8.24 -29.32 -0.89
C VAL A 431 7.66 -30.67 -0.46
N ARG A 432 6.45 -30.97 -0.93
CA ARG A 432 5.70 -32.20 -0.59
C ARG A 432 5.47 -33.07 -1.84
N LYS A 433 4.95 -34.28 -1.65
CA LYS A 433 4.35 -35.01 -2.77
C LYS A 433 2.98 -34.44 -3.07
N LYS A 434 2.51 -34.54 -4.32
CA LYS A 434 1.22 -33.96 -4.70
C LYS A 434 0.03 -34.51 -3.89
N ASN A 435 0.07 -35.80 -3.54
CA ASN A 435 -0.98 -36.44 -2.73
C ASN A 435 -0.96 -36.02 -1.25
N ASP A 436 0.12 -35.41 -0.78
CA ASP A 436 0.29 -34.93 0.60
C ASP A 436 -0.01 -33.42 0.72
N LEU A 437 -0.49 -32.80 -0.36
CA LEU A 437 -0.94 -31.41 -0.32
C LEU A 437 -2.24 -31.30 0.48
N PRO A 438 -2.38 -30.28 1.33
CA PRO A 438 -3.63 -30.04 2.03
C PRO A 438 -4.75 -29.76 1.01
N ALA A 439 -5.93 -30.33 1.25
CA ALA A 439 -7.15 -29.98 0.54
C ALA A 439 -7.63 -28.61 1.03
N CYS A 440 -6.88 -27.55 0.71
CA CYS A 440 -7.20 -26.19 1.16
C CYS A 440 -7.95 -25.43 0.07
N ASN A 441 -9.08 -24.83 0.43
CA ASN A 441 -9.92 -23.99 -0.44
C ASN A 441 -9.35 -22.57 -0.63
N ALA A 442 -8.40 -22.14 0.22
CA ALA A 442 -7.70 -20.87 0.04
C ALA A 442 -6.59 -20.99 -1.02
N PRO A 443 -6.13 -19.90 -1.67
CA PRO A 443 -5.02 -19.95 -2.62
C PRO A 443 -3.74 -20.46 -1.95
N ALA A 444 -3.47 -21.76 -2.09
CA ALA A 444 -2.38 -22.46 -1.40
C ALA A 444 -0.97 -21.88 -1.66
N ILE A 445 -0.83 -20.99 -2.65
CA ILE A 445 0.34 -20.14 -2.96
C ILE A 445 0.89 -19.46 -1.71
N PHE A 446 0.02 -19.04 -0.81
CA PHE A 446 0.33 -18.24 0.36
C PHE A 446 0.96 -18.99 1.54
N HIS A 447 1.06 -20.32 1.45
CA HIS A 447 1.70 -21.16 2.47
C HIS A 447 3.15 -21.51 2.13
N HIS A 448 3.70 -21.00 1.03
CA HIS A 448 5.06 -21.34 0.55
C HIS A 448 5.28 -22.86 0.34
N ILE A 449 4.22 -23.58 -0.06
CA ILE A 449 4.23 -25.03 -0.31
C ILE A 449 4.30 -25.32 -1.81
N PHE A 450 5.31 -26.08 -2.21
CA PHE A 450 5.50 -26.66 -3.53
C PHE A 450 5.26 -28.17 -3.51
N PHE A 451 5.13 -28.77 -4.70
CA PHE A 451 5.10 -30.22 -4.83
C PHE A 451 6.05 -30.73 -5.91
N CYS A 452 6.55 -31.94 -5.70
CA CYS A 452 7.50 -32.60 -6.60
C CYS A 452 7.18 -34.08 -6.77
N ASP A 453 6.81 -34.46 -8.00
CA ASP A 453 6.56 -35.87 -8.38
C ASP A 453 7.50 -36.37 -9.49
N ARG A 454 8.39 -35.51 -10.00
CA ARG A 454 9.27 -35.78 -11.14
C ARG A 454 10.70 -35.35 -10.89
N ILE A 455 11.61 -36.00 -11.60
CA ILE A 455 13.03 -35.65 -11.67
C ILE A 455 13.33 -35.04 -13.04
N TYR A 456 14.11 -33.96 -13.06
CA TYR A 456 14.62 -33.32 -14.27
C TYR A 456 16.12 -33.56 -14.40
N ASP A 457 16.55 -34.06 -15.56
CA ASP A 457 17.96 -34.20 -15.92
C ASP A 457 18.34 -33.06 -16.89
N PRO A 458 19.00 -31.98 -16.42
CA PRO A 458 19.33 -30.82 -17.24
C PRO A 458 20.28 -31.18 -18.39
N SER A 459 21.13 -32.20 -18.23
CA SER A 459 22.08 -32.62 -19.28
C SER A 459 21.39 -33.28 -20.48
N LYS A 460 20.22 -33.89 -20.25
CA LYS A 460 19.44 -34.60 -21.29
C LYS A 460 18.15 -33.89 -21.66
N GLY A 461 17.77 -32.83 -20.94
CA GLY A 461 16.49 -32.15 -21.09
C GLY A 461 15.27 -33.06 -20.83
N SER A 462 15.44 -34.14 -20.04
CA SER A 462 14.42 -35.18 -19.88
C SER A 462 13.77 -35.17 -18.50
N LEU A 463 12.44 -35.33 -18.47
CA LEU A 463 11.66 -35.52 -17.24
C LEU A 463 11.33 -36.99 -17.02
N LYS A 464 11.57 -37.50 -15.81
CA LYS A 464 11.21 -38.87 -15.40
C LYS A 464 10.40 -38.85 -14.10
N GLN A 465 9.71 -39.95 -13.81
CA GLN A 465 8.99 -40.09 -12.54
C GLN A 465 9.98 -40.14 -11.37
N LEU A 466 9.63 -39.49 -10.25
CA LEU A 466 10.47 -39.51 -9.06
C LEU A 466 10.57 -40.93 -8.50
N PRO A 467 11.79 -41.50 -8.33
CA PRO A 467 11.95 -42.83 -7.76
C PRO A 467 11.36 -42.94 -6.35
N ALA A 468 10.69 -44.05 -6.05
CA ALA A 468 10.03 -44.29 -4.75
C ALA A 468 10.99 -44.24 -3.54
N GLN A 469 12.30 -44.37 -3.79
CA GLN A 469 13.37 -44.32 -2.81
C GLN A 469 13.65 -42.89 -2.32
N ILE A 470 13.29 -41.87 -3.09
CA ILE A 470 13.45 -40.46 -2.71
C ILE A 470 12.26 -40.07 -1.82
N LYS A 471 12.53 -39.92 -0.52
CA LYS A 471 11.56 -39.40 0.45
C LYS A 471 11.77 -37.91 0.63
N LEU A 472 10.82 -37.10 0.17
CA LEU A 472 10.76 -35.67 0.49
C LEU A 472 10.48 -35.56 2.00
N ARG A 473 11.40 -34.94 2.75
CA ARG A 473 11.26 -34.72 4.19
C ARG A 473 10.75 -33.30 4.40
N PHE A 474 9.65 -33.15 5.12
CA PHE A 474 9.14 -31.85 5.54
C PHE A 474 8.93 -31.86 7.06
N SER A 475 8.98 -30.69 7.69
CA SER A 475 8.77 -30.51 9.12
C SER A 475 7.26 -30.52 9.43
N ASN A 476 6.83 -31.34 10.40
CA ASN A 476 5.40 -31.46 10.79
C ASN A 476 4.86 -30.27 11.61
N GLY A 477 5.51 -29.10 11.57
CA GLY A 477 5.37 -28.08 12.62
C GLY A 477 4.17 -27.14 12.53
N ILE A 478 3.61 -26.89 11.33
CA ILE A 478 2.67 -25.76 11.15
C ILE A 478 1.20 -26.20 11.07
N VAL A 479 0.92 -27.47 10.73
CA VAL A 479 -0.46 -27.91 10.40
C VAL A 479 -1.14 -28.70 11.54
N ASP A 480 -0.43 -29.00 12.63
CA ASP A 480 -1.03 -29.79 13.73
C ASP A 480 -2.07 -29.01 14.55
N ASN A 481 -2.08 -27.67 14.52
CA ASN A 481 -3.16 -26.90 15.18
C ASN A 481 -4.51 -26.99 14.43
N GLU A 482 -4.50 -27.20 13.11
CA GLU A 482 -5.73 -27.44 12.33
C GLU A 482 -6.08 -28.94 12.26
N ILE A 483 -5.07 -29.82 12.17
CA ILE A 483 -5.25 -31.27 12.05
C ILE A 483 -5.67 -31.92 13.39
N ALA A 484 -5.26 -31.38 14.54
CA ALA A 484 -5.68 -31.90 15.85
C ALA A 484 -7.19 -31.75 16.09
N TYR A 485 -7.84 -30.78 15.45
CA TYR A 485 -9.30 -30.62 15.51
C TYR A 485 -10.05 -31.64 14.63
N GLN A 486 -9.44 -32.10 13.54
CA GLN A 486 -10.10 -33.02 12.58
C GLN A 486 -9.85 -34.51 12.86
N LYS A 487 -8.79 -34.88 13.60
CA LYS A 487 -8.45 -36.29 13.87
C LYS A 487 -9.33 -36.98 14.93
N LYS A 488 -10.29 -36.29 15.55
CA LYS A 488 -11.30 -36.89 16.46
C LYS A 488 -12.66 -37.11 15.78
N LYS A 489 -12.72 -37.69 14.57
CA LYS A 489 -13.93 -38.37 14.07
C LYS A 489 -13.59 -39.24 12.87
N GLY A 490 -13.31 -40.51 13.15
CA GLY A 490 -13.19 -41.53 12.12
C GLY A 490 -14.45 -42.41 12.05
N LYS A 491 -14.91 -42.61 10.81
CA LYS A 491 -15.77 -43.68 10.26
C LYS A 491 -17.30 -43.41 10.18
N GLY A 492 -17.75 -42.99 8.99
CA GLY A 492 -19.14 -43.12 8.55
C GLY A 492 -19.44 -42.50 7.17
N LYS A 493 -19.76 -43.36 6.18
CA LYS A 493 -20.44 -43.19 4.87
C LYS A 493 -20.69 -41.81 4.20
N GLN A 494 -20.51 -41.87 2.88
CA GLN A 494 -20.57 -40.90 1.76
C GLN A 494 -21.79 -39.95 1.60
N GLU A 495 -22.71 -39.85 2.56
CA GLU A 495 -23.83 -38.86 2.51
C GLU A 495 -23.61 -37.66 3.47
N GLU A 496 -22.56 -37.68 4.30
CA GLU A 496 -22.25 -36.60 5.25
C GLU A 496 -21.45 -35.43 4.64
N ASN A 497 -20.92 -35.55 3.42
CA ASN A 497 -20.04 -34.54 2.82
C ASN A 497 -20.72 -33.18 2.53
N GLU A 498 -22.03 -33.13 2.27
CA GLU A 498 -22.74 -31.84 2.06
C GLU A 498 -23.06 -31.15 3.40
N LEU A 499 -23.43 -31.93 4.43
CA LEU A 499 -23.68 -31.45 5.79
C LEU A 499 -22.39 -31.05 6.54
N GLU A 500 -21.25 -31.66 6.20
CA GLU A 500 -19.93 -31.30 6.75
C GLU A 500 -19.33 -30.04 6.13
N VAL A 501 -19.63 -29.74 4.85
CA VAL A 501 -19.28 -28.47 4.21
C VAL A 501 -20.10 -27.31 4.78
N GLU A 502 -21.37 -27.53 5.12
CA GLU A 502 -22.19 -26.55 5.83
C GLU A 502 -21.67 -26.31 7.26
N LYS A 503 -21.29 -27.35 8.00
CA LYS A 503 -20.70 -27.20 9.35
C LYS A 503 -19.32 -26.54 9.35
N GLN A 504 -18.49 -26.72 8.32
CA GLN A 504 -17.22 -25.99 8.19
C GLN A 504 -17.43 -24.52 7.81
N LYS A 505 -18.45 -24.20 7.00
CA LYS A 505 -18.87 -22.81 6.75
C LYS A 505 -19.39 -22.16 8.03
N GLU A 506 -20.18 -22.86 8.84
CA GLU A 506 -20.67 -22.35 10.13
C GLU A 506 -19.56 -22.14 11.17
N ALA A 507 -18.60 -23.07 11.29
CA ALA A 507 -17.45 -22.91 12.20
C ALA A 507 -16.49 -21.77 11.77
N SER A 508 -16.42 -21.46 10.47
CA SER A 508 -15.63 -20.33 9.95
C SER A 508 -16.27 -18.95 10.21
N GLN A 509 -17.60 -18.90 10.43
CA GLN A 509 -18.34 -17.65 10.66
C GLN A 509 -18.18 -17.06 12.06
N GLU A 510 -17.77 -17.85 13.08
CA GLU A 510 -17.66 -17.37 14.47
C GLU A 510 -16.59 -16.28 14.68
N ASN A 511 -15.68 -16.06 13.72
CA ASN A 511 -14.55 -15.12 13.84
C ASN A 511 -14.42 -14.12 12.68
N CYS A 512 -15.50 -13.84 11.95
CA CYS A 512 -15.53 -12.84 10.89
C CYS A 512 -16.03 -11.49 11.42
N LEU A 513 -15.38 -10.40 11.01
CA LEU A 513 -15.84 -9.04 11.33
C LEU A 513 -17.14 -8.75 10.57
N ALA A 514 -18.12 -8.17 11.26
CA ALA A 514 -19.31 -7.64 10.60
C ALA A 514 -18.95 -6.36 9.84
N THR A 515 -18.98 -6.44 8.52
CA THR A 515 -18.40 -5.42 7.65
C THR A 515 -19.45 -4.56 6.95
N LEU A 516 -19.17 -3.24 6.90
CA LEU A 516 -19.87 -2.25 6.08
C LEU A 516 -18.94 -1.77 4.96
N ASP A 517 -19.27 -2.11 3.71
CA ASP A 517 -18.54 -1.68 2.52
C ASP A 517 -19.19 -0.41 1.93
N ILE A 518 -18.45 0.69 1.90
CA ILE A 518 -18.94 1.98 1.38
C ILE A 518 -18.25 2.26 0.05
N PHE A 519 -19.01 2.68 -0.96
CA PHE A 519 -18.54 2.77 -2.35
C PHE A 519 -18.15 1.38 -2.88
N ALA A 520 -19.01 0.40 -2.59
CA ALA A 520 -18.70 -1.02 -2.76
C ALA A 520 -18.44 -1.43 -4.23
N GLY A 521 -18.89 -0.64 -5.19
CA GLY A 521 -18.80 -0.95 -6.61
C GLY A 521 -19.49 -2.28 -6.90
N CYS A 522 -18.87 -3.11 -7.73
CA CYS A 522 -19.37 -4.47 -7.96
C CYS A 522 -18.95 -5.48 -6.88
N GLY A 523 -18.12 -5.09 -5.90
CA GLY A 523 -17.74 -5.95 -4.77
C GLY A 523 -16.34 -6.57 -4.81
N GLY A 524 -15.42 -6.12 -5.67
CA GLY A 524 -14.08 -6.73 -5.78
C GLY A 524 -13.24 -6.71 -4.49
N LEU A 525 -13.33 -5.63 -3.71
CA LEU A 525 -12.66 -5.52 -2.41
C LEU A 525 -13.31 -6.46 -1.37
N SER A 526 -14.64 -6.42 -1.26
CA SER A 526 -15.43 -7.31 -0.41
C SER A 526 -15.18 -8.78 -0.71
N GLU A 527 -15.14 -9.18 -1.98
CA GLU A 527 -14.90 -10.55 -2.41
C GLU A 527 -13.57 -11.10 -1.89
N GLY A 528 -12.47 -10.37 -2.09
CA GLY A 528 -11.16 -10.82 -1.59
C GLY A 528 -11.10 -10.87 -0.05
N LEU A 529 -11.66 -9.87 0.62
CA LEU A 529 -11.73 -9.85 2.09
C LEU A 529 -12.59 -11.00 2.65
N HIS A 530 -13.71 -11.33 1.99
CA HIS A 530 -14.57 -12.46 2.36
C HIS A 530 -13.83 -13.79 2.17
N GLN A 531 -13.17 -13.99 1.03
CA GLN A 531 -12.39 -15.20 0.75
C GLN A 531 -11.31 -15.47 1.81
N SER A 532 -10.79 -14.43 2.48
CA SER A 532 -9.79 -14.57 3.54
C SER A 532 -10.34 -15.09 4.88
N GLY A 533 -11.66 -15.12 5.07
CA GLY A 533 -12.29 -15.49 6.34
C GLY A 533 -12.09 -14.47 7.47
N ALA A 534 -11.65 -13.25 7.15
CA ALA A 534 -11.52 -12.13 8.08
C ALA A 534 -12.79 -11.27 8.17
N SER A 535 -13.56 -11.20 7.09
CA SER A 535 -14.66 -10.24 6.91
C SER A 535 -15.91 -10.94 6.40
N LEU A 536 -17.07 -10.52 6.92
CA LEU A 536 -18.38 -10.84 6.37
C LEU A 536 -19.13 -9.54 6.09
N THR A 537 -19.27 -9.18 4.81
CA THR A 537 -19.97 -7.95 4.40
C THR A 537 -21.46 -8.09 4.66
N LYS A 538 -21.95 -7.46 5.73
CA LYS A 538 -23.38 -7.44 6.08
C LYS A 538 -24.12 -6.29 5.41
N TRP A 539 -23.43 -5.18 5.18
CA TRP A 539 -24.00 -3.99 4.56
C TRP A 539 -23.07 -3.46 3.47
N ALA A 540 -23.67 -3.01 2.37
CA ALA A 540 -22.96 -2.32 1.31
C ALA A 540 -23.72 -1.05 0.89
N ILE A 541 -23.01 0.03 0.61
CA ILE A 541 -23.58 1.27 0.07
C ILE A 541 -22.94 1.55 -1.28
N GLU A 542 -23.77 1.61 -2.32
CA GLU A 542 -23.33 1.91 -3.69
C GLU A 542 -24.31 2.90 -4.34
N TYR A 543 -23.81 3.88 -5.08
CA TYR A 543 -24.66 4.89 -5.71
C TYR A 543 -25.12 4.48 -7.11
N GLU A 544 -24.26 3.80 -7.88
CA GLU A 544 -24.55 3.37 -9.24
C GLU A 544 -25.31 2.03 -9.25
N GLU A 545 -26.57 2.07 -9.70
CA GLU A 545 -27.48 0.92 -9.73
C GLU A 545 -26.88 -0.34 -10.39
N PRO A 546 -26.25 -0.30 -11.58
CA PRO A 546 -25.64 -1.50 -12.16
C PRO A 546 -24.54 -2.12 -11.29
N ALA A 547 -23.78 -1.32 -10.55
CA ALA A 547 -22.74 -1.82 -9.67
C ALA A 547 -23.35 -2.44 -8.40
N GLY A 548 -24.33 -1.78 -7.79
CA GLY A 548 -25.07 -2.30 -6.63
C GLY A 548 -25.83 -3.59 -6.95
N ASP A 549 -26.40 -3.71 -8.13
CA ASP A 549 -27.05 -4.95 -8.59
C ASP A 549 -26.03 -6.08 -8.80
N ALA A 550 -24.86 -5.77 -9.37
CA ALA A 550 -23.77 -6.74 -9.46
C ALA A 550 -23.32 -7.21 -8.07
N PHE A 551 -23.19 -6.30 -7.11
CA PHE A 551 -22.87 -6.65 -5.72
C PHE A 551 -23.91 -7.63 -5.15
N LYS A 552 -25.21 -7.32 -5.26
CA LYS A 552 -26.32 -8.18 -4.78
C LYS A 552 -26.29 -9.58 -5.40
N LEU A 553 -25.92 -9.69 -6.68
CA LEU A 553 -25.87 -10.98 -7.38
C LEU A 553 -24.78 -11.91 -6.86
N ASN A 554 -23.70 -11.36 -6.29
CA ASN A 554 -22.55 -12.12 -5.79
C ASN A 554 -22.52 -12.24 -4.26
N HIS A 555 -23.22 -11.34 -3.55
CA HIS A 555 -23.31 -11.31 -2.09
C HIS A 555 -24.78 -11.26 -1.63
N PRO A 556 -25.56 -12.35 -1.84
CA PRO A 556 -27.00 -12.37 -1.58
C PRO A 556 -27.36 -12.23 -0.09
N GLU A 557 -26.43 -12.54 0.81
CA GLU A 557 -26.56 -12.37 2.26
C GLU A 557 -26.38 -10.91 2.72
N SER A 558 -25.77 -10.07 1.89
CA SER A 558 -25.51 -8.67 2.22
C SER A 558 -26.72 -7.80 1.95
N MET A 559 -26.94 -6.81 2.81
CA MET A 559 -27.89 -5.75 2.56
C MET A 559 -27.25 -4.62 1.76
N VAL A 560 -27.72 -4.40 0.53
CA VAL A 560 -27.16 -3.40 -0.37
C VAL A 560 -28.09 -2.20 -0.53
N PHE A 561 -27.63 -1.04 -0.09
CA PHE A 561 -28.30 0.25 -0.26
C PHE A 561 -27.82 0.91 -1.55
N ILE A 562 -28.66 0.87 -2.60
CA ILE A 562 -28.38 1.55 -3.88
C ILE A 562 -28.79 3.02 -3.77
N LYS A 563 -28.01 3.80 -3.00
CA LYS A 563 -28.30 5.19 -2.62
C LYS A 563 -27.00 5.96 -2.42
N ASN A 564 -27.11 7.29 -2.35
CA ASN A 564 -25.98 8.13 -1.99
C ASN A 564 -25.61 7.93 -0.51
N CYS A 565 -24.32 7.71 -0.21
CA CYS A 565 -23.85 7.45 1.15
C CYS A 565 -24.14 8.59 2.13
N ASN A 566 -24.24 9.84 1.64
CA ASN A 566 -24.60 11.00 2.45
C ASN A 566 -26.03 10.90 2.97
N VAL A 567 -26.95 10.38 2.15
CA VAL A 567 -28.35 10.14 2.52
C VAL A 567 -28.43 9.04 3.58
N ILE A 568 -27.68 7.95 3.38
CA ILE A 568 -27.63 6.83 4.33
C ILE A 568 -27.04 7.26 5.67
N LEU A 569 -25.92 7.99 5.68
CA LEU A 569 -25.32 8.51 6.92
C LEU A 569 -26.30 9.41 7.67
N ARG A 570 -26.96 10.33 6.95
CA ARG A 570 -27.97 11.21 7.51
C ARG A 570 -29.11 10.41 8.15
N ALA A 571 -29.64 9.41 7.46
CA ALA A 571 -30.73 8.58 7.96
C ALA A 571 -30.33 7.77 9.20
N ILE A 572 -29.09 7.24 9.23
CA ILE A 572 -28.54 6.53 10.40
C ILE A 572 -28.48 7.47 11.61
N MET A 573 -27.88 8.65 11.45
CA MET A 573 -27.75 9.61 12.55
C MET A 573 -29.12 10.10 13.04
N GLU A 574 -30.09 10.24 12.14
CA GLU A 574 -31.47 10.60 12.49
C GLU A 574 -32.18 9.50 13.28
N LYS A 575 -32.07 8.25 12.82
CA LYS A 575 -32.61 7.06 13.53
C LYS A 575 -32.02 6.90 14.93
N CYS A 576 -30.75 7.26 15.13
CA CYS A 576 -30.07 7.22 16.43
C CYS A 576 -30.32 8.45 17.31
N GLY A 577 -31.00 9.50 16.81
CA GLY A 577 -31.24 10.74 17.56
C GLY A 577 -30.03 11.70 17.64
N ASP A 578 -29.04 11.54 16.75
CA ASP A 578 -27.81 12.34 16.68
C ASP A 578 -27.83 13.39 15.55
N VAL A 579 -29.03 13.89 15.21
CA VAL A 579 -29.23 14.90 14.16
C VAL A 579 -28.42 16.17 14.42
N ASP A 580 -28.20 16.53 15.68
CA ASP A 580 -27.45 17.71 16.08
C ASP A 580 -25.98 17.64 15.66
N ASP A 581 -25.38 16.45 15.70
CA ASP A 581 -23.99 16.20 15.27
C ASP A 581 -23.84 16.04 13.74
N CYS A 582 -24.96 15.91 13.01
CA CYS A 582 -24.98 15.69 11.57
C CYS A 582 -25.01 17.03 10.79
N ILE A 583 -23.94 17.33 10.06
CA ILE A 583 -23.91 18.45 9.09
C ILE A 583 -24.17 17.87 7.70
N SER A 584 -25.34 18.15 7.15
CA SER A 584 -25.83 17.62 5.87
C SER A 584 -26.52 18.71 5.05
N THR A 585 -26.60 18.51 3.74
CA THR A 585 -27.40 19.39 2.86
C THR A 585 -28.91 19.18 3.09
N SER A 586 -29.73 20.17 2.74
CA SER A 586 -31.19 20.04 2.79
C SER A 586 -31.69 18.90 1.89
N GLU A 587 -31.07 18.73 0.72
CA GLU A 587 -31.37 17.62 -0.20
C GLU A 587 -31.10 16.25 0.43
N ALA A 588 -29.98 16.09 1.15
CA ALA A 588 -29.68 14.85 1.85
C ALA A 588 -30.71 14.53 2.95
N ALA A 589 -31.15 15.56 3.69
CA ALA A 589 -32.16 15.43 4.73
C ALA A 589 -33.55 15.06 4.16
N GLU A 590 -33.98 15.72 3.09
CA GLU A 590 -35.24 15.41 2.41
C GLU A 590 -35.25 13.97 1.86
N LEU A 591 -34.15 13.54 1.22
CA LEU A 591 -34.03 12.18 0.70
C LEU A 591 -33.95 11.13 1.80
N ALA A 592 -33.30 11.43 2.93
CA ALA A 592 -33.23 10.54 4.08
C ALA A 592 -34.61 10.33 4.71
N ALA A 593 -35.40 11.41 4.84
CA ALA A 593 -36.78 11.34 5.33
C ALA A 593 -37.72 10.59 4.37
N SER A 594 -37.36 10.48 3.09
CA SER A 594 -38.13 9.76 2.06
C SER A 594 -37.78 8.27 1.92
N LEU A 595 -36.82 7.76 2.71
CA LEU A 595 -36.48 6.33 2.71
C LEU A 595 -37.66 5.49 3.20
N ASP A 596 -37.78 4.27 2.68
CA ASP A 596 -38.87 3.40 3.09
C ASP A 596 -38.63 2.83 4.51
N GLU A 597 -39.70 2.43 5.21
CA GLU A 597 -39.59 1.92 6.58
C GLU A 597 -38.72 0.66 6.66
N LYS A 598 -38.65 -0.14 5.59
CA LYS A 598 -37.86 -1.36 5.54
C LYS A 598 -36.37 -1.05 5.47
N GLU A 599 -35.96 -0.12 4.63
CA GLU A 599 -34.60 0.43 4.50
C GLU A 599 -34.19 1.01 5.85
N ILE A 600 -35.01 1.87 6.44
CA ILE A 600 -34.74 2.48 7.75
C ILE A 600 -34.54 1.42 8.83
N ASN A 601 -35.41 0.42 8.92
CA ASN A 601 -35.32 -0.63 9.94
C ASN A 601 -34.02 -1.43 9.84
N ASN A 602 -33.51 -1.63 8.63
CA ASN A 602 -32.31 -2.43 8.41
C ASN A 602 -30.99 -1.62 8.29
N LEU A 603 -31.04 -0.30 8.47
CA LEU A 603 -29.84 0.53 8.55
C LEU A 603 -28.88 0.03 9.64
N PRO A 604 -27.56 -0.05 9.37
CA PRO A 604 -26.57 -0.43 10.37
C PRO A 604 -26.51 0.58 11.50
N LEU A 605 -26.34 0.09 12.73
CA LEU A 605 -26.23 0.93 13.93
C LEU A 605 -24.82 0.85 14.54
N PRO A 606 -24.34 1.91 15.22
CA PRO A 606 -23.11 1.84 15.99
C PRO A 606 -23.10 0.65 16.96
N GLY A 607 -21.98 -0.06 17.03
CA GLY A 607 -21.84 -1.32 17.77
C GLY A 607 -22.23 -2.59 17.01
N GLN A 608 -22.87 -2.48 15.83
CA GLN A 608 -23.11 -3.64 14.95
C GLN A 608 -22.05 -3.81 13.85
N VAL A 609 -21.26 -2.77 13.60
CA VAL A 609 -20.25 -2.71 12.54
C VAL A 609 -18.86 -2.81 13.16
N ASP A 610 -18.17 -3.91 12.91
CA ASP A 610 -16.81 -4.16 13.41
C ASP A 610 -15.73 -3.65 12.45
N PHE A 611 -16.05 -3.62 11.16
CA PHE A 611 -15.12 -3.24 10.10
C PHE A 611 -15.80 -2.36 9.06
N ILE A 612 -15.14 -1.28 8.67
CA ILE A 612 -15.55 -0.45 7.53
C ILE A 612 -14.46 -0.49 6.47
N ASN A 613 -14.81 -0.81 5.24
CA ASN A 613 -13.91 -0.70 4.10
C ASN A 613 -14.55 0.14 2.99
N GLY A 614 -13.73 0.69 2.10
CA GLY A 614 -14.25 1.46 0.98
C GLY A 614 -13.19 2.19 0.16
N GLY A 615 -13.56 2.49 -1.08
CA GLY A 615 -12.76 3.27 -2.01
C GLY A 615 -13.46 4.58 -2.37
N PRO A 616 -13.38 5.64 -1.53
CA PRO A 616 -14.07 6.89 -1.81
C PRO A 616 -13.61 7.47 -3.15
N PRO A 617 -14.55 7.89 -4.02
CA PRO A 617 -14.23 8.25 -5.38
C PRO A 617 -13.31 9.46 -5.44
N CYS A 618 -12.25 9.31 -6.20
CA CYS A 618 -11.13 10.24 -6.28
C CYS A 618 -11.04 10.92 -7.65
N GLN A 619 -12.18 11.18 -8.29
CA GLN A 619 -12.21 11.59 -9.70
C GLN A 619 -11.45 12.91 -9.97
N GLY A 620 -11.28 13.79 -8.98
CA GLY A 620 -10.37 14.94 -9.07
C GLY A 620 -8.90 14.63 -8.79
N PHE A 621 -8.58 13.53 -8.11
CA PHE A 621 -7.21 13.10 -7.78
C PHE A 621 -6.54 12.28 -8.88
N SER A 622 -7.33 11.63 -9.74
CA SER A 622 -6.81 10.78 -10.82
C SER A 622 -6.38 11.62 -12.02
N GLY A 623 -5.07 11.68 -12.27
CA GLY A 623 -4.52 12.21 -13.53
C GLY A 623 -5.06 11.47 -14.76
N MET A 624 -5.55 10.23 -14.60
CA MET A 624 -6.11 9.44 -15.69
C MET A 624 -7.53 9.88 -16.11
N ASN A 625 -8.21 10.69 -15.28
CA ASN A 625 -9.51 11.26 -15.60
C ASN A 625 -9.35 12.53 -16.45
N ARG A 626 -9.97 12.56 -17.64
CA ARG A 626 -9.97 13.74 -18.53
C ARG A 626 -10.77 14.93 -17.98
N PHE A 627 -11.62 14.71 -16.97
CA PHE A 627 -12.49 15.74 -16.38
C PHE A 627 -12.21 15.98 -14.88
N ASN A 628 -10.95 15.85 -14.46
CA ASN A 628 -10.53 16.00 -13.05
C ASN A 628 -10.84 17.39 -12.44
N GLN A 629 -10.95 18.45 -13.24
CA GLN A 629 -11.30 19.81 -12.77
C GLN A 629 -12.80 20.12 -12.72
N SER A 630 -13.67 19.21 -13.18
CA SER A 630 -15.12 19.46 -13.19
C SER A 630 -15.69 19.63 -11.78
N THR A 631 -16.79 20.39 -11.65
CA THR A 631 -17.51 20.55 -10.36
C THR A 631 -17.90 19.20 -9.76
N TRP A 632 -18.26 18.22 -10.61
CA TRP A 632 -18.52 16.85 -10.21
C TRP A 632 -17.29 16.20 -9.58
N SER A 633 -16.13 16.28 -10.23
CA SER A 633 -14.86 15.75 -9.69
C SER A 633 -14.47 16.38 -8.36
N LYS A 634 -14.73 17.69 -8.18
CA LYS A 634 -14.50 18.38 -6.89
C LYS A 634 -15.42 17.88 -5.78
N VAL A 635 -16.70 17.62 -6.06
CA VAL A 635 -17.64 17.01 -5.10
C VAL A 635 -17.24 15.57 -4.77
N GLN A 636 -16.77 14.80 -5.76
CA GLN A 636 -16.30 13.44 -5.51
C GLN A 636 -15.10 13.44 -4.54
N CYS A 637 -14.20 14.42 -4.66
CA CYS A 637 -13.11 14.61 -3.70
C CYS A 637 -13.57 14.90 -2.26
N GLU A 638 -14.82 15.36 -2.04
CA GLU A 638 -15.38 15.51 -0.69
C GLU A 638 -15.88 14.19 -0.10
N MET A 639 -16.05 13.12 -0.89
CA MET A 639 -16.60 11.85 -0.39
C MET A 639 -15.70 11.17 0.64
N ILE A 640 -14.41 11.55 0.68
CA ILE A 640 -13.51 11.19 1.78
C ILE A 640 -14.02 11.68 3.14
N LEU A 641 -14.64 12.86 3.20
CA LEU A 641 -15.19 13.43 4.43
C LEU A 641 -16.37 12.61 4.93
N ALA A 642 -17.24 12.19 4.00
CA ALA A 642 -18.35 11.30 4.33
C ALA A 642 -17.82 9.96 4.85
N PHE A 643 -16.83 9.37 4.17
CA PHE A 643 -16.21 8.11 4.56
C PHE A 643 -15.56 8.16 5.96
N LEU A 644 -14.80 9.23 6.24
CA LEU A 644 -14.24 9.48 7.56
C LEU A 644 -15.31 9.75 8.61
N SER A 645 -16.46 10.33 8.22
CA SER A 645 -17.59 10.53 9.14
C SER A 645 -18.28 9.23 9.52
N PHE A 646 -18.33 8.24 8.62
CA PHE A 646 -18.73 6.87 8.99
C PHE A 646 -17.76 6.26 10.00
N ALA A 647 -16.44 6.38 9.76
CA ALA A 647 -15.44 5.88 10.71
C ALA A 647 -15.55 6.56 12.08
N GLU A 648 -15.71 7.90 12.09
CA GLU A 648 -15.90 8.69 13.30
C GLU A 648 -17.14 8.23 14.05
N TYR A 649 -18.28 8.14 13.38
CA TYR A 649 -19.58 7.85 14.00
C TYR A 649 -19.69 6.40 14.53
N PHE A 650 -19.26 5.42 13.74
CA PHE A 650 -19.37 4.00 14.09
C PHE A 650 -18.25 3.50 15.00
N ARG A 651 -17.05 4.11 14.94
CA ARG A 651 -15.83 3.63 15.62
C ARG A 651 -15.60 2.12 15.45
N PRO A 652 -15.55 1.60 14.21
CA PRO A 652 -15.26 0.19 13.97
C PRO A 652 -13.88 -0.20 14.53
N ARG A 653 -13.71 -1.49 14.84
CA ARG A 653 -12.44 -2.08 15.31
C ARG A 653 -11.34 -1.90 14.27
N TYR A 654 -11.70 -2.06 12.99
CA TYR A 654 -10.82 -1.85 11.85
C TYR A 654 -11.45 -0.91 10.82
N PHE A 655 -10.61 -0.25 10.05
CA PHE A 655 -10.99 0.60 8.93
C PHE A 655 -9.97 0.45 7.80
N LEU A 656 -10.45 0.28 6.57
CA LEU A 656 -9.61 0.18 5.38
C LEU A 656 -10.06 1.18 4.32
N LEU A 657 -9.16 2.09 3.98
CA LEU A 657 -9.32 2.98 2.84
C LEU A 657 -8.46 2.49 1.69
N GLU A 658 -9.09 2.31 0.52
CA GLU A 658 -8.40 2.12 -0.76
C GLU A 658 -8.49 3.38 -1.62
N ASN A 659 -7.43 3.69 -2.37
CA ASN A 659 -7.46 4.76 -3.36
C ASN A 659 -6.38 4.59 -4.45
N VAL A 660 -6.43 5.44 -5.48
CA VAL A 660 -5.40 5.52 -6.52
C VAL A 660 -4.04 5.93 -5.94
N ARG A 661 -2.93 5.52 -6.58
CA ARG A 661 -1.55 5.89 -6.19
C ARG A 661 -1.42 7.39 -5.89
N ASN A 662 -1.91 8.23 -6.79
CA ASN A 662 -1.77 9.69 -6.70
C ASN A 662 -2.50 10.32 -5.49
N PHE A 663 -3.29 9.55 -4.75
CA PHE A 663 -3.90 10.03 -3.50
C PHE A 663 -2.85 10.56 -2.50
N VAL A 664 -1.66 9.94 -2.45
CA VAL A 664 -0.59 10.35 -1.51
C VAL A 664 0.10 11.66 -1.90
N SER A 665 0.11 12.02 -3.20
CA SER A 665 0.81 13.21 -3.73
C SER A 665 -0.15 14.33 -4.12
N PHE A 666 -1.43 14.04 -4.35
CA PHE A 666 -2.40 15.01 -4.82
C PHE A 666 -2.52 16.23 -3.88
N ASN A 667 -2.58 17.44 -4.47
CA ASN A 667 -2.65 18.71 -3.75
C ASN A 667 -1.53 18.83 -2.70
N LYS A 668 -0.28 18.56 -3.10
CA LYS A 668 0.90 18.51 -2.20
C LYS A 668 0.73 17.51 -1.04
N GLY A 669 0.01 16.41 -1.30
CA GLY A 669 -0.33 15.36 -0.34
C GLY A 669 -1.33 15.78 0.75
N GLN A 670 -1.96 16.96 0.66
CA GLN A 670 -2.76 17.50 1.76
C GLN A 670 -3.99 16.67 2.10
N THR A 671 -4.67 16.11 1.10
CA THR A 671 -5.84 15.23 1.34
C THR A 671 -5.44 13.98 2.13
N PHE A 672 -4.30 13.39 1.78
CA PHE A 672 -3.73 12.25 2.50
C PHE A 672 -3.35 12.62 3.93
N LYS A 673 -2.65 13.75 4.13
CA LYS A 673 -2.27 14.28 5.45
C LYS A 673 -3.48 14.55 6.35
N LEU A 674 -4.53 15.19 5.83
CA LEU A 674 -5.76 15.45 6.57
C LEU A 674 -6.56 14.18 6.88
N THR A 675 -6.52 13.19 5.99
CA THR A 675 -7.13 11.87 6.25
C THR A 675 -6.44 11.19 7.42
N LEU A 676 -5.10 11.19 7.42
CA LEU A 676 -4.29 10.66 8.51
C LEU A 676 -4.55 11.43 9.82
N ALA A 677 -4.51 12.77 9.79
CA ALA A 677 -4.80 13.61 10.95
C ALA A 677 -6.20 13.33 11.53
N SER A 678 -7.20 13.14 10.67
CA SER A 678 -8.57 12.81 11.10
C SER A 678 -8.64 11.48 11.84
N LEU A 679 -7.97 10.44 11.33
CA LEU A 679 -7.92 9.12 11.98
C LEU A 679 -7.16 9.16 13.31
N LEU A 680 -6.05 9.90 13.39
CA LEU A 680 -5.29 10.08 14.62
C LEU A 680 -6.06 10.90 15.66
N GLU A 681 -6.82 11.90 15.24
CA GLU A 681 -7.68 12.69 16.13
C GLU A 681 -8.84 11.85 16.70
N MET A 682 -9.35 10.89 15.93
CA MET A 682 -10.24 9.87 16.46
C MET A 682 -9.54 8.98 17.50
N GLY A 683 -8.23 8.78 17.39
CA GLY A 683 -7.44 7.88 18.25
C GLY A 683 -7.20 6.51 17.63
N TYR A 684 -7.32 6.38 16.30
CA TYR A 684 -6.92 5.16 15.59
C TYR A 684 -5.39 5.03 15.59
N GLN A 685 -4.92 3.78 15.63
CA GLN A 685 -3.60 3.42 15.09
C GLN A 685 -3.73 3.42 13.57
N VAL A 686 -2.73 3.91 12.83
CA VAL A 686 -2.82 4.06 11.37
C VAL A 686 -1.54 3.58 10.69
N ARG A 687 -1.67 2.88 9.56
CA ARG A 687 -0.57 2.54 8.65
C ARG A 687 -0.99 2.85 7.23
N PHE A 688 -0.08 3.36 6.40
CA PHE A 688 -0.33 3.66 4.99
C PHE A 688 0.72 3.02 4.09
N GLY A 689 0.39 2.82 2.82
CA GLY A 689 1.26 2.10 1.89
C GLY A 689 0.73 2.06 0.48
N ILE A 690 1.59 1.74 -0.50
CA ILE A 690 1.20 1.55 -1.89
C ILE A 690 1.59 0.14 -2.32
N LEU A 691 0.64 -0.59 -2.91
CA LEU A 691 0.82 -1.97 -3.37
C LEU A 691 0.56 -2.09 -4.88
N GLU A 692 1.25 -3.01 -5.54
CA GLU A 692 1.09 -3.36 -6.96
C GLU A 692 0.35 -4.70 -7.08
N ALA A 693 -0.86 -4.69 -7.63
CA ALA A 693 -1.68 -5.89 -7.80
C ALA A 693 -0.95 -7.03 -8.52
N GLY A 694 -0.12 -6.72 -9.52
CA GLY A 694 0.62 -7.72 -10.29
C GLY A 694 1.50 -8.65 -9.44
N ALA A 695 1.99 -8.14 -8.30
CA ALA A 695 2.79 -8.91 -7.34
C ALA A 695 1.98 -9.93 -6.51
N TYR A 696 0.65 -9.92 -6.64
CA TYR A 696 -0.29 -10.76 -5.87
C TYR A 696 -1.08 -11.73 -6.76
N GLY A 697 -0.58 -12.03 -7.96
CA GLY A 697 -1.09 -13.13 -8.78
C GLY A 697 -2.15 -12.73 -9.81
N VAL A 698 -2.07 -11.51 -10.32
CA VAL A 698 -2.82 -11.08 -11.51
C VAL A 698 -1.88 -10.57 -12.60
N SER A 699 -2.29 -10.67 -13.85
CA SER A 699 -1.51 -10.23 -15.01
C SER A 699 -1.72 -8.74 -15.32
N GLN A 700 -1.80 -7.87 -14.31
CA GLN A 700 -2.15 -6.46 -14.51
C GLN A 700 -1.31 -5.55 -13.62
N SER A 701 -0.75 -4.47 -14.20
CA SER A 701 -0.18 -3.39 -13.40
C SER A 701 -1.29 -2.46 -12.89
N ARG A 702 -1.47 -2.45 -11.58
CA ARG A 702 -2.44 -1.65 -10.85
C ARG A 702 -1.91 -1.32 -9.47
N LYS A 703 -1.29 -0.14 -9.38
CA LYS A 703 -0.81 0.48 -8.15
C LYS A 703 -1.97 1.10 -7.38
N ARG A 704 -2.08 0.83 -6.08
CA ARG A 704 -3.11 1.36 -5.18
C ARG A 704 -2.55 1.77 -3.83
N ALA A 705 -3.01 2.91 -3.33
CA ALA A 705 -2.72 3.40 -2.01
C ALA A 705 -3.74 2.79 -1.03
N PHE A 706 -3.27 2.32 0.11
CA PHE A 706 -4.07 1.76 1.18
C PHE A 706 -3.75 2.46 2.49
N MET A 707 -4.77 2.65 3.33
CA MET A 707 -4.61 3.06 4.72
C MET A 707 -5.39 2.11 5.62
N TRP A 708 -4.66 1.40 6.48
CA TRP A 708 -5.23 0.67 7.61
C TRP A 708 -5.40 1.60 8.79
N ALA A 709 -6.57 1.56 9.43
CA ALA A 709 -6.75 2.07 10.77
C ALA A 709 -7.26 0.95 11.69
N ALA A 710 -6.70 0.83 12.89
CA ALA A 710 -7.12 -0.13 13.90
C ALA A 710 -7.36 0.58 15.22
N SER A 711 -8.41 0.19 15.94
CA SER A 711 -8.66 0.75 17.27
C SER A 711 -7.46 0.51 18.20
N PRO A 712 -7.27 1.32 19.26
CA PRO A 712 -6.16 1.16 20.22
C PRO A 712 -6.11 -0.23 20.89
N GLU A 713 -7.24 -0.92 20.92
CA GLU A 713 -7.39 -2.25 21.54
C GLU A 713 -7.03 -3.39 20.59
N GLU A 714 -6.75 -3.10 19.32
CA GLU A 714 -6.51 -4.11 18.28
C GLU A 714 -5.06 -4.08 17.79
N THR A 715 -4.61 -5.19 17.20
CA THR A 715 -3.33 -5.25 16.49
C THR A 715 -3.51 -4.58 15.12
N LEU A 716 -2.65 -3.60 14.79
CA LEU A 716 -2.65 -2.96 13.48
C LEU A 716 -2.12 -3.94 12.41
N PRO A 717 -2.85 -4.22 11.30
CA PRO A 717 -2.43 -5.22 10.33
C PRO A 717 -1.10 -4.87 9.62
N GLU A 718 -0.31 -5.90 9.31
CA GLU A 718 0.90 -5.77 8.48
C GLU A 718 0.55 -5.71 6.99
N TRP A 719 1.53 -5.33 6.15
CA TRP A 719 1.39 -5.44 4.69
C TRP A 719 1.64 -6.88 4.22
N PRO A 720 0.93 -7.34 3.17
CA PRO A 720 1.20 -8.65 2.58
C PRO A 720 2.47 -8.61 1.73
N GLU A 721 3.35 -9.62 1.90
CA GLU A 721 4.54 -9.79 1.08
C GLU A 721 4.20 -10.10 -0.40
N PRO A 722 4.94 -9.55 -1.36
CA PRO A 722 4.87 -9.92 -2.77
C PRO A 722 5.07 -11.44 -2.98
N MET A 723 4.15 -12.07 -3.70
CA MET A 723 4.22 -13.52 -3.98
C MET A 723 4.65 -13.83 -5.41
N HIS A 724 4.43 -12.90 -6.35
CA HIS A 724 4.78 -13.04 -7.75
C HIS A 724 5.79 -11.98 -8.16
N VAL A 725 6.77 -12.36 -8.98
CA VAL A 725 7.65 -11.37 -9.61
C VAL A 725 6.83 -10.49 -10.55
N PHE A 726 7.09 -9.19 -10.49
CA PHE A 726 6.39 -8.19 -11.28
C PHE A 726 7.24 -6.93 -11.44
N ALA A 727 7.39 -6.47 -12.68
CA ALA A 727 8.16 -5.30 -13.04
C ALA A 727 7.40 -4.04 -12.62
N ALA A 728 7.76 -3.52 -11.46
CA ALA A 728 7.33 -2.23 -10.97
C ALA A 728 8.49 -1.59 -10.19
N PRO A 729 8.65 -0.25 -10.27
CA PRO A 729 9.55 0.46 -9.37
C PRO A 729 9.09 0.25 -7.93
N GLU A 730 10.03 0.37 -7.00
CA GLU A 730 9.71 0.34 -5.58
C GLU A 730 8.75 1.50 -5.24
N LEU A 731 7.58 1.17 -4.70
CA LEU A 731 6.50 2.14 -4.53
C LEU A 731 6.68 2.89 -3.21
N LYS A 732 7.45 3.96 -3.27
CA LYS A 732 7.82 4.78 -2.12
C LYS A 732 6.81 5.91 -1.86
N VAL A 733 6.63 6.23 -0.59
CA VAL A 733 5.93 7.40 -0.08
C VAL A 733 6.96 8.34 0.54
N THR A 734 6.99 9.58 0.07
CA THR A 734 7.86 10.62 0.61
C THR A 734 7.34 11.10 1.96
N LEU A 735 8.20 11.03 2.97
CA LEU A 735 7.98 11.53 4.32
C LEU A 735 8.76 12.85 4.51
N SER A 736 8.65 13.44 5.70
CA SER A 736 9.40 14.65 6.07
C SER A 736 10.92 14.43 5.99
N HIS A 737 11.67 15.51 5.77
CA HIS A 737 13.13 15.49 5.60
C HIS A 737 13.61 14.57 4.45
N ASN A 738 12.81 14.42 3.39
CA ASN A 738 13.09 13.57 2.23
C ASN A 738 13.32 12.08 2.54
N LEU A 739 12.87 11.61 3.72
CA LEU A 739 12.83 10.19 4.03
C LEU A 739 11.83 9.49 3.11
N GLN A 740 12.14 8.26 2.69
CA GLN A 740 11.27 7.48 1.82
C GLN A 740 10.87 6.17 2.51
N TYR A 741 9.59 5.83 2.41
CA TYR A 741 9.02 4.61 2.98
C TYR A 741 8.37 3.75 1.89
N ALA A 742 8.67 2.45 1.85
CA ALA A 742 8.01 1.49 0.98
C ALA A 742 7.23 0.46 1.81
N ALA A 743 5.97 0.22 1.43
CA ALA A 743 5.11 -0.73 2.12
C ALA A 743 5.41 -2.20 1.82
N ALA A 744 5.92 -2.45 0.62
CA ALA A 744 6.36 -3.75 0.15
C ALA A 744 7.66 -3.56 -0.61
N ARG A 745 8.58 -4.52 -0.47
CA ARG A 745 9.86 -4.53 -1.18
C ARG A 745 9.68 -4.70 -2.68
N SER A 746 10.68 -4.27 -3.45
CA SER A 746 10.76 -4.61 -4.88
C SER A 746 10.86 -6.13 -5.10
N THR A 747 10.29 -6.58 -6.22
CA THR A 747 10.40 -7.99 -6.67
C THR A 747 11.55 -8.21 -7.65
N ALA A 748 12.38 -7.18 -7.91
CA ALA A 748 13.52 -7.26 -8.82
C ALA A 748 14.55 -8.34 -8.39
N SER A 749 14.71 -8.56 -7.08
CA SER A 749 15.55 -9.64 -6.52
C SER A 749 14.86 -11.01 -6.49
N GLY A 750 13.63 -11.10 -6.98
CA GLY A 750 12.82 -12.31 -7.01
C GLY A 750 11.66 -12.32 -6.02
N ALA A 751 10.77 -13.29 -6.23
CA ALA A 751 9.61 -13.59 -5.40
C ALA A 751 9.31 -15.11 -5.48
N PRO A 752 8.47 -15.65 -4.60
CA PRO A 752 8.15 -17.09 -4.58
C PRO A 752 7.68 -17.69 -5.92
N PHE A 753 6.94 -16.94 -6.74
CA PHE A 753 6.32 -17.43 -7.97
C PHE A 753 6.59 -16.53 -9.17
N ARG A 754 6.53 -17.11 -10.38
CA ARG A 754 6.62 -16.37 -11.65
C ARG A 754 5.45 -15.39 -11.82
N SER A 755 5.62 -14.39 -12.68
CA SER A 755 4.54 -13.50 -13.09
C SER A 755 3.42 -14.29 -13.79
N ILE A 756 2.18 -13.79 -13.67
CA ILE A 756 1.04 -14.27 -14.46
C ILE A 756 1.00 -13.47 -15.77
N THR A 757 0.98 -14.16 -16.90
CA THR A 757 1.01 -13.52 -18.22
C THR A 757 -0.38 -13.30 -18.81
N VAL A 758 -0.49 -12.52 -19.89
CA VAL A 758 -1.74 -12.42 -20.67
C VAL A 758 -2.17 -13.81 -21.16
N ARG A 759 -1.23 -14.66 -21.58
CA ARG A 759 -1.49 -16.02 -22.02
C ARG A 759 -2.09 -16.88 -20.90
N ASP A 760 -1.53 -16.82 -19.70
CA ASP A 760 -2.11 -17.47 -18.52
C ASP A 760 -3.53 -17.00 -18.23
N THR A 761 -3.90 -15.78 -18.65
CA THR A 761 -5.16 -15.13 -18.29
C THR A 761 -6.28 -15.39 -19.29
N ILE A 762 -5.99 -15.32 -20.59
CA ILE A 762 -7.02 -15.34 -21.65
C ILE A 762 -6.76 -16.37 -22.76
N GLY A 763 -5.69 -17.15 -22.69
CA GLY A 763 -5.29 -18.09 -23.76
C GLY A 763 -6.24 -19.26 -24.03
N ASP A 764 -7.18 -19.55 -23.13
CA ASP A 764 -8.25 -20.55 -23.29
C ASP A 764 -9.57 -19.97 -23.84
N LEU A 765 -9.70 -18.65 -23.96
CA LEU A 765 -10.96 -18.03 -24.39
C LEU A 765 -11.22 -18.26 -25.88
N PRO A 766 -12.47 -18.59 -26.28
CA PRO A 766 -12.81 -18.79 -27.68
C PRO A 766 -12.71 -17.48 -28.46
N ALA A 767 -12.34 -17.55 -29.74
CA ALA A 767 -12.24 -16.36 -30.57
C ALA A 767 -13.60 -15.68 -30.79
N VAL A 768 -13.62 -14.34 -30.73
CA VAL A 768 -14.81 -13.52 -31.00
C VAL A 768 -14.47 -12.33 -31.89
N GLY A 769 -15.46 -11.82 -32.63
CA GLY A 769 -15.30 -10.67 -33.52
C GLY A 769 -15.36 -9.31 -32.82
N ASN A 770 -15.12 -8.24 -33.58
CA ASN A 770 -15.41 -6.87 -33.17
C ASN A 770 -16.91 -6.69 -32.88
N GLY A 771 -17.27 -6.06 -31.77
CA GLY A 771 -18.68 -5.87 -31.39
C GLY A 771 -19.38 -7.14 -30.90
N ALA A 772 -18.64 -8.12 -30.39
CA ALA A 772 -19.21 -9.35 -29.86
C ALA A 772 -20.25 -9.05 -28.75
N SER A 773 -21.46 -9.57 -28.89
CA SER A 773 -22.60 -9.23 -28.03
C SER A 773 -23.30 -10.43 -27.38
N LYS A 774 -22.90 -11.65 -27.74
CA LYS A 774 -23.48 -12.88 -27.17
C LYS A 774 -23.02 -13.05 -25.72
N ILE A 775 -23.96 -12.90 -24.79
CA ILE A 775 -23.68 -12.86 -23.34
C ILE A 775 -23.17 -14.22 -22.83
N ASN A 776 -23.77 -15.32 -23.30
CA ASN A 776 -23.43 -16.67 -22.87
C ASN A 776 -22.85 -17.46 -24.04
N LEU A 777 -21.65 -18.01 -23.86
CA LEU A 777 -20.95 -18.89 -24.79
C LEU A 777 -20.57 -20.19 -24.06
N GLU A 778 -20.29 -21.24 -24.81
CA GLU A 778 -19.63 -22.43 -24.26
C GLU A 778 -18.12 -22.26 -24.43
N TYR A 779 -17.36 -22.71 -23.44
CA TYR A 779 -15.92 -22.86 -23.63
C TYR A 779 -15.66 -23.93 -24.68
N GLN A 780 -14.70 -23.68 -25.57
CA GLN A 780 -14.35 -24.61 -26.66
C GLN A 780 -13.22 -25.59 -26.26
N SER A 781 -12.55 -25.31 -25.15
CA SER A 781 -11.41 -26.08 -24.65
C SER A 781 -11.42 -26.14 -23.13
N GLU A 782 -10.65 -27.08 -22.58
CA GLU A 782 -10.35 -27.14 -21.15
C GLU A 782 -9.37 -26.01 -20.76
N PRO A 783 -9.40 -25.54 -19.50
CA PRO A 783 -8.44 -24.55 -19.02
C PRO A 783 -7.02 -25.13 -19.03
N ILE A 784 -6.07 -24.36 -19.54
CA ILE A 784 -4.70 -24.82 -19.77
C ILE A 784 -3.81 -24.41 -18.60
N SER A 785 -3.76 -23.11 -18.32
CA SER A 785 -2.92 -22.54 -17.27
C SER A 785 -3.46 -22.82 -15.88
N TRP A 786 -2.57 -22.75 -14.88
CA TRP A 786 -2.97 -22.78 -13.47
C TRP A 786 -4.00 -21.69 -13.15
N PHE A 787 -3.80 -20.48 -13.68
CA PHE A 787 -4.68 -19.34 -13.46
C PHE A 787 -6.08 -19.59 -14.03
N GLN A 788 -6.17 -20.11 -15.25
CA GLN A 788 -7.44 -20.46 -15.91
C GLN A 788 -8.19 -21.53 -15.13
N LYS A 789 -7.50 -22.58 -14.69
CA LYS A 789 -8.10 -23.67 -13.88
C LYS A 789 -8.73 -23.11 -12.61
N LYS A 790 -8.05 -22.17 -11.95
CA LYS A 790 -8.53 -21.55 -10.72
C LYS A 790 -9.69 -20.59 -10.96
N ILE A 791 -9.58 -19.70 -11.95
CA ILE A 791 -10.58 -18.65 -12.18
C ILE A 791 -11.87 -19.20 -12.79
N ARG A 792 -11.76 -20.27 -13.60
CA ARG A 792 -12.89 -20.92 -14.23
C ARG A 792 -13.65 -21.85 -13.27
N GLY A 793 -12.95 -22.53 -12.37
CA GLY A 793 -13.55 -23.55 -11.51
C GLY A 793 -14.32 -24.59 -12.36
N ASP A 794 -15.54 -24.92 -11.95
CA ASP A 794 -16.40 -25.89 -12.63
C ASP A 794 -17.30 -25.25 -13.72
N MET A 795 -17.01 -24.03 -14.15
CA MET A 795 -17.84 -23.32 -15.14
C MET A 795 -17.72 -23.93 -16.54
N ALA A 796 -18.84 -24.43 -17.05
CA ALA A 796 -18.99 -24.87 -18.45
C ALA A 796 -19.44 -23.73 -19.39
N VAL A 797 -20.10 -22.70 -18.85
CA VAL A 797 -20.64 -21.56 -19.61
C VAL A 797 -19.77 -20.32 -19.37
N LEU A 798 -19.25 -19.76 -20.44
CA LEU A 798 -18.52 -18.51 -20.50
C LEU A 798 -19.51 -17.35 -20.57
N THR A 799 -19.48 -16.46 -19.58
CA THR A 799 -20.35 -15.27 -19.54
C THR A 799 -19.56 -14.00 -19.83
N ASP A 800 -20.22 -13.00 -20.43
CA ASP A 800 -19.67 -11.65 -20.65
C ASP A 800 -18.39 -11.58 -21.48
N HIS A 801 -18.18 -12.56 -22.37
CA HIS A 801 -17.14 -12.48 -23.40
C HIS A 801 -17.61 -11.62 -24.59
N ILE A 802 -17.93 -10.36 -24.27
CA ILE A 802 -18.51 -9.35 -25.14
C ILE A 802 -17.58 -8.14 -25.27
N SER A 803 -17.52 -7.52 -26.44
CA SER A 803 -16.61 -6.40 -26.74
C SER A 803 -17.37 -5.19 -27.30
N LYS A 804 -16.79 -4.00 -27.16
CA LYS A 804 -17.30 -2.80 -27.81
C LYS A 804 -17.09 -2.90 -29.32
N GLU A 805 -18.07 -2.43 -30.08
CA GLU A 805 -17.95 -2.30 -31.53
C GLU A 805 -17.13 -1.05 -31.86
N MET A 806 -15.98 -1.25 -32.52
CA MET A 806 -15.20 -0.15 -33.08
C MET A 806 -15.88 0.42 -34.33
N ASN A 807 -15.71 1.72 -34.55
CA ASN A 807 -16.05 2.32 -35.84
C ASN A 807 -15.15 1.75 -36.97
N GLU A 808 -15.61 1.90 -38.21
CA GLU A 808 -14.95 1.35 -39.40
C GLU A 808 -13.45 1.73 -39.47
N LEU A 809 -13.13 3.00 -39.24
CA LEU A 809 -11.75 3.49 -39.31
C LEU A 809 -10.85 2.85 -38.23
N ASN A 810 -11.32 2.73 -36.99
CA ASN A 810 -10.55 2.11 -35.92
C ASN A 810 -10.42 0.60 -36.09
N LEU A 811 -11.40 -0.06 -36.71
CA LEU A 811 -11.29 -1.46 -37.08
C LEU A 811 -10.22 -1.66 -38.16
N ILE A 812 -10.20 -0.82 -39.20
CA ILE A 812 -9.15 -0.85 -40.23
C ILE A 812 -7.78 -0.61 -39.60
N ARG A 813 -7.67 0.37 -38.70
CA ARG A 813 -6.43 0.60 -37.93
C ARG A 813 -6.01 -0.66 -37.19
N CYS A 814 -6.91 -1.26 -36.41
CA CYS A 814 -6.62 -2.49 -35.67
C CYS A 814 -6.09 -3.62 -36.57
N GLN A 815 -6.73 -3.86 -37.71
CA GLN A 815 -6.30 -4.86 -38.71
C GLN A 815 -4.91 -4.58 -39.30
N LYS A 816 -4.52 -3.30 -39.39
CA LYS A 816 -3.24 -2.86 -39.93
C LYS A 816 -2.11 -2.85 -38.89
N ILE A 817 -2.44 -2.88 -37.59
CA ILE A 817 -1.45 -3.05 -36.52
C ILE A 817 -0.90 -4.48 -36.56
N PRO A 818 0.43 -4.68 -36.73
CA PRO A 818 1.04 -6.00 -36.78
C PRO A 818 0.77 -6.84 -35.52
N LYS A 819 0.63 -8.17 -35.69
CA LYS A 819 0.41 -9.13 -34.60
C LYS A 819 1.74 -9.56 -33.96
N ARG A 820 2.48 -8.59 -33.42
CA ARG A 820 3.75 -8.81 -32.71
C ARG A 820 3.78 -8.03 -31.40
N PRO A 821 4.55 -8.49 -30.38
CA PRO A 821 4.74 -7.73 -29.15
C PRO A 821 5.24 -6.30 -29.41
N GLY A 822 4.70 -5.35 -28.63
CA GLY A 822 5.06 -3.94 -28.71
C GLY A 822 4.52 -3.18 -29.94
N ALA A 823 3.69 -3.80 -30.78
CA ALA A 823 3.10 -3.12 -31.92
C ALA A 823 2.02 -2.11 -31.50
N ASP A 824 2.12 -0.88 -32.01
CA ASP A 824 1.23 0.24 -31.68
C ASP A 824 1.02 1.19 -32.87
N TRP A 825 0.44 2.38 -32.65
CA TRP A 825 0.14 3.34 -33.71
C TRP A 825 1.33 3.73 -34.59
N HIS A 826 2.58 3.61 -34.11
CA HIS A 826 3.77 3.88 -34.92
C HIS A 826 3.94 2.89 -36.07
N ASP A 827 3.34 1.70 -35.95
CA ASP A 827 3.37 0.66 -36.98
C ASP A 827 2.28 0.81 -38.04
N LEU A 828 1.41 1.81 -37.93
CA LEU A 828 0.41 2.08 -38.96
C LEU A 828 1.08 2.58 -40.24
N PRO A 829 0.72 2.03 -41.41
CA PRO A 829 1.25 2.53 -42.68
C PRO A 829 0.76 3.95 -42.96
N ASP A 830 1.64 4.77 -43.53
CA ASP A 830 1.34 6.13 -43.98
C ASP A 830 0.57 6.08 -45.31
N GLU A 831 -0.70 5.67 -45.23
CA GLU A 831 -1.60 5.56 -46.38
C GLU A 831 -3.00 6.12 -46.06
N LYS A 832 -3.74 6.47 -47.12
CA LYS A 832 -5.15 6.88 -47.04
C LYS A 832 -6.05 5.69 -47.33
N VAL A 833 -7.08 5.54 -46.51
CA VAL A 833 -8.11 4.50 -46.68
C VAL A 833 -9.44 5.13 -47.06
N LYS A 834 -10.16 4.48 -47.97
CA LYS A 834 -11.50 4.88 -48.39
C LYS A 834 -12.53 4.17 -47.52
N LEU A 835 -13.29 4.94 -46.74
CA LEU A 835 -14.37 4.43 -45.89
C LEU A 835 -15.62 4.06 -46.70
N SER A 836 -16.53 3.30 -46.10
CA SER A 836 -17.85 2.98 -46.65
C SER A 836 -18.67 4.21 -47.05
N THR A 837 -18.45 5.35 -46.38
CA THR A 837 -19.05 6.65 -46.69
C THR A 837 -18.48 7.31 -47.95
N GLY A 838 -17.43 6.73 -48.55
CA GLY A 838 -16.70 7.28 -49.70
C GLY A 838 -15.60 8.28 -49.33
N GLN A 839 -15.48 8.65 -48.05
CA GLN A 839 -14.47 9.58 -47.55
C GLN A 839 -13.08 8.94 -47.55
N LEU A 840 -12.07 9.67 -48.02
CA LEU A 840 -10.65 9.32 -47.88
C LEU A 840 -10.10 9.91 -46.59
N VAL A 841 -9.56 9.06 -45.72
CA VAL A 841 -9.03 9.46 -44.40
C VAL A 841 -7.64 8.87 -44.20
N ASP A 842 -6.74 9.63 -43.57
CA ASP A 842 -5.42 9.15 -43.18
C ASP A 842 -5.54 8.06 -42.11
N LEU A 843 -4.79 6.97 -42.30
CA LEU A 843 -4.81 5.86 -41.36
C LEU A 843 -4.16 6.27 -40.03
N ILE A 844 -3.04 6.99 -40.08
CA ILE A 844 -2.38 7.58 -38.91
C ILE A 844 -3.23 8.75 -38.40
N PRO A 845 -3.73 8.73 -37.15
CA PRO A 845 -4.46 9.87 -36.61
C PRO A 845 -3.55 11.10 -36.52
N TRP A 846 -3.91 12.18 -37.22
CA TRP A 846 -3.11 13.42 -37.31
C TRP A 846 -2.69 13.99 -35.96
N CYS A 847 -3.51 13.85 -34.91
CA CYS A 847 -3.16 14.36 -33.59
C CYS A 847 -1.96 13.66 -32.94
N LEU A 848 -1.67 12.40 -33.27
CA LEU A 848 -0.62 11.63 -32.59
C LEU A 848 0.78 12.18 -32.93
N PRO A 849 1.22 12.26 -34.21
CA PRO A 849 2.54 12.81 -34.52
C PRO A 849 2.73 14.26 -34.03
N ASN A 850 1.67 15.07 -34.08
CA ASN A 850 1.75 16.49 -33.73
C ASN A 850 1.92 16.75 -32.24
N THR A 851 1.47 15.84 -31.39
CA THR A 851 1.56 15.98 -29.93
C THR A 851 2.50 14.95 -29.29
N ALA A 852 3.08 14.06 -30.09
CA ALA A 852 3.97 12.97 -29.68
C ALA A 852 5.09 13.44 -28.74
N LYS A 853 5.79 14.53 -29.09
CA LYS A 853 6.90 15.06 -28.28
C LYS A 853 6.51 15.47 -26.86
N ARG A 854 5.25 15.85 -26.63
CA ARG A 854 4.75 16.30 -25.32
C ARG A 854 4.14 15.19 -24.47
N HIS A 855 4.05 13.97 -25.01
CA HIS A 855 3.32 12.86 -24.40
C HIS A 855 4.05 11.53 -24.59
N ASN A 856 5.38 11.52 -24.41
CA ASN A 856 6.26 10.34 -24.57
C ASN A 856 5.96 9.52 -25.84
N GLN A 857 5.82 10.21 -26.97
CA GLN A 857 5.48 9.64 -28.28
C GLN A 857 4.15 8.88 -28.35
N TRP A 858 3.25 9.02 -27.36
CA TRP A 858 1.99 8.27 -27.31
C TRP A 858 2.20 6.76 -27.43
N LYS A 859 3.31 6.23 -26.90
CA LYS A 859 3.62 4.79 -26.96
C LYS A 859 2.45 3.97 -26.40
N GLY A 860 2.10 2.90 -27.10
CA GLY A 860 1.02 1.98 -26.70
C GLY A 860 -0.38 2.38 -27.16
N LEU A 861 -0.62 3.59 -27.71
CA LEU A 861 -1.91 3.90 -28.33
C LEU A 861 -2.16 3.00 -29.55
N PHE A 862 -3.39 2.51 -29.72
CA PHE A 862 -3.72 1.44 -30.68
C PHE A 862 -2.88 0.16 -30.49
N GLY A 863 -2.27 -0.02 -29.31
CA GLY A 863 -1.38 -1.13 -29.03
C GLY A 863 -2.09 -2.46 -28.83
N ARG A 864 -1.42 -3.54 -29.24
CA ARG A 864 -1.81 -4.92 -28.92
C ARG A 864 -1.18 -5.37 -27.61
N LEU A 865 -1.90 -6.19 -26.86
CA LEU A 865 -1.32 -6.91 -25.74
C LEU A 865 -0.25 -7.92 -26.23
N ASP A 866 0.74 -8.16 -25.40
CA ASP A 866 1.72 -9.23 -25.55
C ASP A 866 1.29 -10.47 -24.75
N TRP A 867 1.31 -11.65 -25.37
CA TRP A 867 0.99 -12.92 -24.72
C TRP A 867 1.86 -13.19 -23.49
N GLU A 868 3.15 -12.87 -23.57
CA GLU A 868 4.10 -13.08 -22.46
C GLU A 868 4.19 -11.88 -21.51
N GLY A 869 3.53 -10.77 -21.85
CA GLY A 869 3.47 -9.56 -21.03
C GLY A 869 2.32 -9.57 -20.03
N ASN A 870 1.93 -8.37 -19.60
CA ASN A 870 0.79 -8.13 -18.72
C ASN A 870 -0.16 -7.07 -19.30
N PHE A 871 -1.40 -7.09 -18.83
CA PHE A 871 -2.38 -6.05 -19.08
C PHE A 871 -1.91 -4.71 -18.50
N PRO A 872 -2.14 -3.59 -19.21
CA PRO A 872 -2.04 -2.29 -18.57
C PRO A 872 -3.17 -2.13 -17.55
N THR A 873 -3.21 -1.02 -16.84
CA THR A 873 -4.26 -0.80 -15.85
C THR A 873 -5.65 -0.82 -16.50
N SER A 874 -6.54 -1.67 -16.01
CA SER A 874 -7.92 -1.78 -16.47
C SER A 874 -8.67 -0.48 -16.21
N ILE A 875 -9.13 0.15 -17.29
CA ILE A 875 -9.88 1.40 -17.27
C ILE A 875 -11.38 1.17 -17.45
N THR A 876 -12.18 2.13 -17.01
CA THR A 876 -13.65 2.07 -17.03
C THR A 876 -14.24 2.11 -18.44
N ASP A 877 -13.47 2.60 -19.42
CA ASP A 877 -13.86 2.69 -20.82
C ASP A 877 -12.63 2.41 -21.72
N PRO A 878 -12.39 1.16 -22.15
CA PRO A 878 -11.27 0.84 -23.03
C PRO A 878 -11.48 1.46 -24.41
N GLN A 879 -10.55 2.33 -24.80
CA GLN A 879 -10.54 3.03 -26.08
C GLN A 879 -9.13 3.05 -26.69
N PRO A 880 -8.96 2.87 -28.01
CA PRO A 880 -7.63 2.85 -28.65
C PRO A 880 -6.85 4.17 -28.54
N MET A 881 -7.58 5.30 -28.51
CA MET A 881 -7.04 6.64 -28.27
C MET A 881 -7.25 7.12 -26.82
N GLY A 882 -7.58 6.20 -25.90
CA GLY A 882 -7.63 6.47 -24.47
C GLY A 882 -6.23 6.75 -23.92
N LYS A 883 -6.09 7.25 -22.68
CA LYS A 883 -4.76 7.50 -22.08
C LYS A 883 -3.88 6.24 -22.03
N VAL A 884 -4.49 5.07 -21.79
CA VAL A 884 -3.78 3.78 -21.79
C VAL A 884 -3.56 3.24 -23.21
N GLY A 885 -4.59 3.31 -24.07
CA GLY A 885 -4.53 3.00 -25.51
C GLY A 885 -4.26 1.55 -25.93
N MET A 886 -3.50 0.79 -25.13
CA MET A 886 -3.16 -0.61 -25.37
C MET A 886 -4.32 -1.50 -24.97
N CYS A 887 -5.27 -1.65 -25.89
CA CYS A 887 -6.56 -2.31 -25.63
C CYS A 887 -6.96 -3.31 -26.71
N PHE A 888 -6.06 -3.64 -27.64
CA PHE A 888 -6.31 -4.68 -28.63
C PHE A 888 -5.87 -6.06 -28.14
N HIS A 889 -6.65 -7.06 -28.54
CA HIS A 889 -6.30 -8.46 -28.32
C HIS A 889 -4.95 -8.79 -29.02
N PRO A 890 -4.10 -9.68 -28.46
CA PRO A 890 -2.82 -10.04 -29.08
C PRO A 890 -2.92 -10.43 -30.56
N GLU A 891 -3.94 -11.24 -30.92
CA GLU A 891 -4.10 -11.78 -32.28
C GLU A 891 -5.38 -11.39 -33.02
N GLN A 892 -6.43 -10.98 -32.30
CA GLN A 892 -7.77 -10.77 -32.86
C GLN A 892 -7.94 -9.27 -33.16
N ASP A 893 -8.68 -8.93 -34.22
CA ASP A 893 -8.85 -7.54 -34.66
C ASP A 893 -10.02 -6.87 -33.93
N ARG A 894 -9.89 -6.79 -32.60
CA ARG A 894 -10.91 -6.24 -31.70
C ARG A 894 -10.29 -5.66 -30.43
N ILE A 895 -11.09 -4.85 -29.74
CA ILE A 895 -10.82 -4.44 -28.37
C ILE A 895 -11.04 -5.64 -27.41
N LEU A 896 -10.36 -5.61 -26.27
CA LEU A 896 -10.58 -6.55 -25.18
C LEU A 896 -12.05 -6.59 -24.73
N THR A 897 -12.50 -7.79 -24.42
CA THR A 897 -13.85 -8.07 -23.93
C THR A 897 -13.98 -7.76 -22.43
N VAL A 898 -15.23 -7.65 -21.96
CA VAL A 898 -15.55 -7.52 -20.54
C VAL A 898 -14.92 -8.66 -19.72
N ARG A 899 -15.07 -9.91 -20.16
CA ARG A 899 -14.48 -11.08 -19.48
C ARG A 899 -12.96 -11.07 -19.43
N GLU A 900 -12.28 -10.65 -20.50
CA GLU A 900 -10.81 -10.54 -20.50
C GLU A 900 -10.32 -9.52 -19.47
N CYS A 901 -10.99 -8.35 -19.38
CA CYS A 901 -10.70 -7.36 -18.35
C CYS A 901 -11.05 -7.85 -16.93
N ALA A 902 -12.12 -8.65 -16.77
CA ALA A 902 -12.48 -9.23 -15.47
C ALA A 902 -11.39 -10.21 -15.00
N ARG A 903 -10.91 -11.06 -15.90
CA ARG A 903 -9.81 -12.00 -15.61
C ARG A 903 -8.48 -11.28 -15.34
N SER A 904 -8.18 -10.16 -16.01
CA SER A 904 -6.96 -9.38 -15.70
C SER A 904 -6.94 -8.85 -14.26
N GLN A 905 -8.12 -8.60 -13.67
CA GLN A 905 -8.28 -8.21 -12.26
C GLN A 905 -8.37 -9.43 -11.32
N GLY A 906 -8.43 -10.66 -11.83
CA GLY A 906 -8.54 -11.87 -11.03
C GLY A 906 -9.96 -12.20 -10.54
N PHE A 907 -11.01 -11.66 -11.18
CA PHE A 907 -12.39 -12.06 -10.88
C PHE A 907 -12.70 -13.49 -11.35
N PRO A 908 -13.28 -14.37 -10.51
CA PRO A 908 -13.78 -15.66 -10.95
C PRO A 908 -14.71 -15.55 -12.17
N ASP A 909 -14.69 -16.56 -13.05
CA ASP A 909 -15.56 -16.58 -14.23
C ASP A 909 -17.05 -16.68 -13.86
N GLY A 910 -17.35 -17.25 -12.69
CA GLY A 910 -18.69 -17.27 -12.10
C GLY A 910 -19.17 -15.92 -11.53
N TYR A 911 -18.29 -14.92 -11.40
CA TYR A 911 -18.67 -13.60 -10.88
C TYR A 911 -19.57 -12.87 -11.87
N LYS A 912 -20.68 -12.32 -11.37
CA LYS A 912 -21.75 -11.74 -12.19
C LYS A 912 -21.64 -10.21 -12.23
N PHE A 913 -21.73 -9.64 -13.43
CA PHE A 913 -21.80 -8.20 -13.65
C PHE A 913 -23.16 -7.80 -14.21
N SER A 914 -23.64 -6.60 -13.85
CA SER A 914 -24.97 -6.09 -14.27
C SER A 914 -24.86 -4.87 -15.19
N GLY A 915 -25.93 -4.55 -15.91
CA GLY A 915 -26.00 -3.40 -16.82
C GLY A 915 -25.42 -3.65 -18.23
N LYS A 916 -25.20 -2.55 -18.96
CA LYS A 916 -24.68 -2.56 -20.34
C LYS A 916 -23.18 -2.83 -20.36
N ILE A 917 -22.61 -3.09 -21.53
CA ILE A 917 -21.16 -3.32 -21.74
C ILE A 917 -20.30 -2.22 -21.08
N GLN A 918 -20.72 -0.95 -21.20
CA GLN A 918 -20.00 0.17 -20.58
C GLN A 918 -20.05 0.13 -19.04
N ASP A 919 -21.19 -0.26 -18.47
CA ASP A 919 -21.37 -0.38 -17.02
C ASP A 919 -20.50 -1.50 -16.47
N LYS A 920 -20.42 -2.64 -17.18
CA LYS A 920 -19.57 -3.78 -16.81
C LYS A 920 -18.08 -3.44 -16.86
N HIS A 921 -17.61 -2.78 -17.92
CA HIS A 921 -16.22 -2.27 -17.95
C HIS A 921 -15.95 -1.27 -16.82
N ARG A 922 -16.92 -0.41 -16.48
CA ARG A 922 -16.78 0.53 -15.36
C ARG A 922 -16.67 -0.19 -14.02
N GLN A 923 -17.52 -1.19 -13.77
CA GLN A 923 -17.46 -2.03 -12.57
C GLN A 923 -16.07 -2.66 -12.39
N ILE A 924 -15.56 -3.31 -13.44
CA ILE A 924 -14.24 -3.96 -13.44
C ILE A 924 -13.08 -2.95 -13.32
N GLY A 925 -13.18 -1.82 -14.02
CA GLY A 925 -12.18 -0.76 -14.00
C GLY A 925 -12.07 -0.06 -12.65
N ASN A 926 -13.18 0.07 -11.92
CA ASN A 926 -13.22 0.67 -10.58
C ASN A 926 -12.83 -0.31 -9.47
N ALA A 927 -13.08 -1.61 -9.64
CA ALA A 927 -12.85 -2.59 -8.59
C ALA A 927 -11.38 -2.70 -8.14
N VAL A 928 -11.21 -3.09 -6.88
CA VAL A 928 -9.94 -3.63 -6.36
C VAL A 928 -9.83 -5.09 -6.83
N PRO A 929 -8.67 -5.53 -7.37
CA PRO A 929 -8.47 -6.93 -7.74
C PRO A 929 -8.69 -7.86 -6.53
N PRO A 930 -9.60 -8.86 -6.60
CA PRO A 930 -9.86 -9.78 -5.49
C PRO A 930 -8.61 -10.47 -4.92
N PRO A 931 -7.60 -10.88 -5.70
CA PRO A 931 -6.38 -11.47 -5.14
C PRO A 931 -5.57 -10.53 -4.23
N LEU A 932 -5.53 -9.23 -4.55
CA LEU A 932 -4.89 -8.22 -3.71
C LEU A 932 -5.69 -7.98 -2.42
N ALA A 933 -7.02 -7.87 -2.54
CA ALA A 933 -7.91 -7.75 -1.40
C ALA A 933 -7.86 -8.99 -0.47
N PHE A 934 -7.70 -10.19 -1.04
CA PHE A 934 -7.47 -11.43 -0.29
C PHE A 934 -6.16 -11.40 0.48
N ALA A 935 -5.06 -10.93 -0.13
CA ALA A 935 -3.77 -10.80 0.53
C ALA A 935 -3.84 -9.83 1.73
N LEU A 936 -4.55 -8.71 1.57
CA LEU A 936 -4.84 -7.77 2.66
C LEU A 936 -5.71 -8.42 3.76
N GLY A 937 -6.76 -9.16 3.37
CA GLY A 937 -7.65 -9.86 4.29
C GLY A 937 -6.94 -10.91 5.14
N ARG A 938 -5.93 -11.60 4.58
CA ARG A 938 -5.07 -12.51 5.36
C ARG A 938 -4.32 -11.81 6.49
N LYS A 939 -3.76 -10.62 6.22
CA LYS A 939 -3.07 -9.83 7.26
C LYS A 939 -4.02 -9.29 8.30
N LEU A 940 -5.25 -8.96 7.92
CA LEU A 940 -6.32 -8.66 8.85
C LEU A 940 -6.67 -9.88 9.72
N LYS A 941 -6.75 -11.09 9.13
CA LYS A 941 -7.00 -12.33 9.89
C LYS A 941 -5.90 -12.63 10.89
N GLU A 942 -4.64 -12.53 10.47
CA GLU A 942 -3.47 -12.69 11.35
C GLU A 942 -3.53 -11.72 12.54
N ALA A 943 -3.92 -10.46 12.30
CA ALA A 943 -4.10 -9.47 13.36
C ALA A 943 -5.22 -9.85 14.34
N LEU A 944 -6.36 -10.34 13.84
CA LEU A 944 -7.48 -10.80 14.66
C LEU A 944 -7.11 -12.01 15.55
N ASP A 945 -6.35 -12.95 14.98
CA ASP A 945 -5.97 -14.17 15.68
C ASP A 945 -4.85 -13.92 16.70
N SER A 946 -3.96 -12.95 16.45
CA SER A 946 -2.86 -12.57 17.37
C SER A 946 -3.33 -12.11 18.74
N LYS A 947 -4.55 -11.57 18.86
CA LYS A 947 -5.14 -11.08 20.13
C LYS A 947 -5.68 -12.22 21.01
N LYS A 948 -5.85 -13.42 20.45
CA LYS A 948 -6.41 -14.58 21.18
C LYS A 948 -5.38 -15.42 21.92
N CYS A 949 -4.09 -15.26 21.59
CA CYS A 949 -2.96 -15.82 22.31
C CYS A 949 -2.45 -14.81 23.33
#